data_AF-D6K2T2-F1
#
_entry.id   AF-D6K2T2-F1
#
_cell.length_a   1.000
_cell.length_b   1.000
_cell.length_c   1.000
_cell.angle_alpha   90.00
_cell.angle_beta   90.00
_cell.angle_gamma   90.00
#
_symmetry.space_group_name_H-M   'P 1'
#
loop_
_entity.id
_entity.type
_entity.pdbx_description
1 polymer ?
#
loop_
_entity_poly.entity_id
_entity_poly.type
_entity_poly.pdbx_seq_one_letter_code
_entity_poly.pdbx_strand_id
1 'polypeptide(L)'
;MTLTYTDLIDVDLGKLGTAVSDWKKTVDNLKRLAESARTGLQAKSDAAQWAGVNATVTREFIAKTAKEIADLHTEANSVYQVLDDGHTELVSLQKQITNAVHKDASNLGVRVEDIGGGKVRCFFQHIRGDSDERTQEQLDARQELENRINDILSHAAEIDDSVARALAKSHGNDAHNAGHSAYKSLNDAEAERAVELARKGDEMSDAELRELNRLLRFNSREKDGEFATQFYQGLGGPEKTLQFYAEMSVDGTGADATKTRLDEVRDLQKVMGYTLANATDPDHKYHLSDDWNTQFRRLGTQEIGWERGQMSKPFGYQVLGGLLRYGNYDARFLTPIAEHITQLHKEDPYRFLMNKPAGSPDGYGFNPSGKLGSGNDPLNSVLEALGHSPEASEKFFTQPPTAYNEDGTVKKSGDVGFKSYLDLFTDKDFEWTIDTNDSNVMADADKSQKALTFGPEALGHALESATTGRPYDSDDTGAAIKHTEARAHLVHDIVDKFGNDPELLRHNENGDLDSEETGPLYAMRGSLGDITAEYMGDFQRAMYEEDPNSRLFPTFGEPAGLNSENVAQFLGAVGQDPHAYATITSAQQAYTSQVVNDVINGGSDSTASLDGRVSAAVAPGSTISGIMSDARAHAIYEYHAASDKEFNEAAADKQKWVDRILGMGLEKVGERVPIAGAPLEWASEDIQESIMKSIEKDSASDAEREAGHLYANGRKGAIDAAGDAVDRALVNSQGINSATADDLRRAAQTQAGLSHSDGAQWKSESSAH
;
A
#
# COMPACT_ATOMS: atom_id res chain seq x y z
N MET A 1 -2.23 16.43 31.53
CA MET A 1 -3.71 16.38 31.54
C MET A 1 -4.08 15.85 30.17
N THR A 2 -4.94 14.84 30.05
CA THR A 2 -5.22 14.28 28.72
C THR A 2 -6.12 15.24 27.94
N LEU A 3 -5.67 15.71 26.77
CA LEU A 3 -6.45 16.53 25.84
C LEU A 3 -7.77 15.82 25.52
N THR A 4 -8.91 16.48 25.74
CA THR A 4 -10.23 15.93 25.41
C THR A 4 -10.71 16.38 24.04
N TYR A 5 -11.75 15.70 23.52
CA TYR A 5 -12.43 16.10 22.29
C TYR A 5 -12.95 17.54 22.36
N THR A 6 -13.54 17.90 23.50
CA THR A 6 -14.08 19.24 23.74
C THR A 6 -12.95 20.29 23.79
N ASP A 7 -11.80 19.95 24.40
CA ASP A 7 -10.67 20.86 24.47
C ASP A 7 -10.18 21.27 23.07
N LEU A 8 -10.02 20.32 22.14
CA LEU A 8 -9.52 20.62 20.79
C LEU A 8 -10.51 21.42 19.94
N ILE A 9 -11.82 21.14 20.05
CA ILE A 9 -12.83 21.84 19.25
C ILE A 9 -13.07 23.27 19.75
N ASP A 10 -13.14 23.46 21.07
CA ASP A 10 -13.55 24.74 21.64
C ASP A 10 -12.38 25.70 21.92
N VAL A 11 -11.13 25.21 21.89
CA VAL A 11 -9.96 26.07 22.16
C VAL A 11 -9.82 27.18 21.11
N ASP A 12 -9.72 28.42 21.60
CA ASP A 12 -9.45 29.60 20.77
C ASP A 12 -7.95 29.69 20.46
N LEU A 13 -7.52 28.99 19.40
CA LEU A 13 -6.14 29.02 18.90
C LEU A 13 -5.71 30.40 18.38
N GLY A 14 -6.65 31.34 18.17
CA GLY A 14 -6.32 32.73 17.83
C GLY A 14 -5.52 33.44 18.92
N LYS A 15 -5.70 33.07 20.19
CA LYS A 15 -4.87 33.56 21.29
C LYS A 15 -3.44 33.04 21.22
N LEU A 16 -3.26 31.77 20.85
CA LEU A 16 -1.94 31.20 20.61
C LEU A 16 -1.26 31.90 19.43
N GLY A 17 -1.97 32.13 18.32
CA GLY A 17 -1.45 32.89 17.19
C GLY A 17 -1.05 34.34 17.54
N THR A 18 -1.75 34.97 18.49
CA THR A 18 -1.35 36.28 19.03
C THR A 18 -0.04 36.18 19.82
N ALA A 19 0.10 35.17 20.67
CA ALA A 19 1.34 34.92 21.42
C ALA A 19 2.53 34.63 20.49
N VAL A 20 2.33 33.83 19.44
CA VAL A 20 3.31 33.58 18.37
C VAL A 20 3.77 34.90 17.74
N SER A 21 2.81 35.76 17.37
CA SER A 21 3.10 37.07 16.77
C SER A 21 3.91 37.99 17.70
N ASP A 22 3.67 37.92 19.01
CA ASP A 22 4.41 38.70 20.00
C ASP A 22 5.82 38.13 20.24
N TRP A 23 5.97 36.82 20.27
CA TRP A 23 7.29 36.16 20.29
C TRP A 23 8.11 36.52 19.05
N LYS A 24 7.49 36.55 17.87
CA LYS A 24 8.17 37.01 16.64
C LYS A 24 8.74 38.42 16.78
N LYS A 25 7.97 39.35 17.36
CA LYS A 25 8.44 40.72 17.62
C LYS A 25 9.60 40.73 18.62
N THR A 26 9.54 39.91 19.67
CA THR A 26 10.62 39.76 20.65
C THR A 26 11.91 39.28 19.99
N VAL A 27 11.83 38.25 19.13
CA VAL A 27 12.95 37.75 18.33
C VAL A 27 13.54 38.86 17.46
N ASP A 28 12.72 39.59 16.70
CA ASP A 28 13.20 40.64 15.81
C ASP A 28 13.89 41.79 16.56
N ASN A 29 13.39 42.14 17.75
CA ASN A 29 14.00 43.16 18.59
C ASN A 29 15.31 42.67 19.23
N LEU A 30 15.34 41.44 19.75
CA LEU A 30 16.56 40.84 20.31
C LEU A 30 17.64 40.66 19.25
N LYS A 31 17.26 40.33 18.00
CA LYS A 31 18.18 40.26 16.86
C LYS A 31 18.90 41.59 16.63
N ARG A 32 18.14 42.69 16.60
CA ARG A 32 18.69 44.05 16.45
C ARG A 32 19.58 44.43 17.64
N LEU A 33 19.19 44.05 18.86
CA LEU A 33 19.99 44.31 20.06
C LEU A 33 21.30 43.51 20.05
N ALA A 34 21.27 42.23 19.67
CA ALA A 34 22.46 41.39 19.55
C ALA A 34 23.43 41.95 18.51
N GLU A 35 22.92 42.40 17.35
CA GLU A 35 23.74 43.04 16.33
C GLU A 35 24.36 44.36 16.81
N SER A 36 23.58 45.19 17.51
CA SER A 36 24.05 46.43 18.12
C SER A 36 25.09 46.19 19.22
N ALA A 37 24.90 45.17 20.06
CA ALA A 37 25.87 44.82 21.11
C ALA A 37 27.20 44.34 20.50
N ARG A 38 27.14 43.47 19.48
CA ARG A 38 28.32 42.96 18.77
C ARG A 38 29.10 44.07 18.07
N THR A 39 28.41 44.90 17.30
CA THR A 39 29.06 45.93 16.45
C THR A 39 29.36 47.23 17.20
N GLY A 40 28.55 47.56 18.20
CA GLY A 40 28.64 48.81 18.97
C GLY A 40 29.45 48.68 20.25
N LEU A 41 29.23 47.63 21.06
CA LEU A 41 29.95 47.45 22.32
C LEU A 41 31.24 46.65 22.11
N GLN A 42 31.12 45.41 21.65
CA GLN A 42 32.24 44.47 21.56
C GLN A 42 33.29 44.96 20.56
N ALA A 43 32.92 45.17 19.30
CA ALA A 43 33.88 45.58 18.26
C ALA A 43 34.59 46.91 18.59
N LYS A 44 33.91 47.87 19.22
CA LYS A 44 34.54 49.13 19.65
C LYS A 44 35.48 48.94 20.84
N SER A 45 35.11 48.09 21.80
CA SER A 45 35.96 47.75 22.96
C SER A 45 37.23 47.02 22.54
N ASP A 46 37.12 46.14 21.55
CA ASP A 46 38.24 45.39 20.96
C ASP A 46 39.17 46.32 20.17
N ALA A 47 38.61 47.27 19.42
CA ALA A 47 39.37 48.24 18.63
C ALA A 47 40.01 49.37 19.46
N ALA A 48 39.53 49.61 20.69
CA ALA A 48 40.03 50.68 21.55
C ALA A 48 41.48 50.40 22.00
N GLN A 49 42.35 51.42 21.93
CA GLN A 49 43.79 51.30 22.26
C GLN A 49 44.12 51.43 23.77
N TRP A 50 43.13 51.32 24.65
CA TRP A 50 43.34 51.30 26.09
C TRP A 50 43.94 49.97 26.58
N ALA A 51 44.77 50.02 27.62
CA ALA A 51 45.58 48.89 28.11
C ALA A 51 45.69 48.86 29.64
N GLY A 52 46.10 47.71 30.18
CA GLY A 52 46.20 47.45 31.62
C GLY A 52 45.04 46.60 32.16
N VAL A 53 45.08 46.27 33.46
CA VAL A 53 44.15 45.32 34.11
C VAL A 53 42.68 45.70 33.88
N ASN A 54 42.34 46.99 33.96
CA ASN A 54 40.98 47.47 33.75
C ASN A 54 40.46 47.19 32.33
N ALA A 55 41.34 47.31 31.32
CA ALA A 55 40.99 47.01 29.93
C ALA A 55 40.72 45.51 29.74
N THR A 56 41.50 44.63 30.38
CA THR A 56 41.27 43.18 30.35
C THR A 56 39.90 42.81 30.93
N VAL A 57 39.61 43.25 32.16
CA VAL A 57 38.35 42.94 32.85
C VAL A 57 37.13 43.50 32.10
N THR A 58 37.22 44.74 31.62
CA THR A 58 36.08 45.37 30.96
C THR A 58 35.80 44.78 29.58
N ARG A 59 36.84 44.39 28.82
CA ARG A 59 36.66 43.70 27.52
C ARG A 59 35.97 42.35 27.71
N GLU A 60 36.41 41.56 28.68
CA GLU A 60 35.79 40.27 28.99
C GLU A 60 34.32 40.45 29.41
N PHE A 61 34.04 41.42 30.28
CA PHE A 61 32.67 41.75 30.68
C PHE A 61 31.79 42.14 29.47
N ILE A 62 32.28 43.02 28.59
CA ILE A 62 31.54 43.45 27.39
C ILE A 62 31.31 42.28 26.44
N ALA A 63 32.31 41.44 26.21
CA ALA A 63 32.18 40.25 25.38
C ALA A 63 31.13 39.30 25.95
N LYS A 64 31.13 39.09 27.28
CA LYS A 64 30.09 38.31 27.95
C LYS A 64 28.71 38.94 27.77
N THR A 65 28.54 40.23 28.03
CA THR A 65 27.25 40.91 27.83
C THR A 65 26.73 40.80 26.39
N ALA A 66 27.60 40.97 25.39
CA ALA A 66 27.21 40.80 23.99
C ALA A 66 26.77 39.35 23.68
N LYS A 67 27.45 38.36 24.29
CA LYS A 67 27.06 36.96 24.21
C LYS A 67 25.69 36.69 24.88
N GLU A 68 25.46 37.15 26.10
CA GLU A 68 24.18 36.95 26.80
C GLU A 68 22.98 37.46 25.96
N ILE A 69 23.12 38.60 25.26
CA ILE A 69 22.06 39.14 24.37
C ILE A 69 21.85 38.23 23.15
N ALA A 70 22.92 37.64 22.61
CA ALA A 70 22.83 36.70 21.49
C ALA A 70 22.22 35.35 21.91
N ASP A 71 22.51 34.89 23.13
CA ASP A 71 21.95 33.67 23.70
C ASP A 71 20.44 33.87 23.95
N LEU A 72 20.03 35.02 24.51
CA LEU A 72 18.61 35.38 24.65
C LEU A 72 17.86 35.44 23.29
N HIS A 73 18.51 35.96 22.24
CA HIS A 73 17.93 35.92 20.90
C HIS A 73 17.74 34.47 20.42
N THR A 74 18.69 33.59 20.71
CA THR A 74 18.65 32.17 20.31
C THR A 74 17.51 31.44 21.01
N GLU A 75 17.40 31.59 22.34
CA GLU A 75 16.27 31.06 23.12
C GLU A 75 14.93 31.59 22.61
N ALA A 76 14.79 32.91 22.47
CA ALA A 76 13.55 33.51 21.99
C ALA A 76 13.18 33.04 20.58
N ASN A 77 14.16 32.83 19.70
CA ASN A 77 13.92 32.29 18.37
C ASN A 77 13.44 30.85 18.43
N SER A 78 14.06 30.01 19.27
CA SER A 78 13.63 28.63 19.49
C SER A 78 12.17 28.57 19.96
N VAL A 79 11.82 29.38 20.97
CA VAL A 79 10.45 29.50 21.48
C VAL A 79 9.48 29.93 20.39
N TYR A 80 9.86 30.92 19.58
CA TYR A 80 9.02 31.38 18.47
C TYR A 80 8.76 30.26 17.44
N GLN A 81 9.80 29.57 16.95
CA GLN A 81 9.65 28.54 15.91
C GLN A 81 8.75 27.41 16.38
N VAL A 82 9.00 26.87 17.58
CA VAL A 82 8.22 25.80 18.18
C VAL A 82 6.74 26.19 18.35
N LEU A 83 6.47 27.42 18.79
CA LEU A 83 5.09 27.90 18.94
C LEU A 83 4.40 28.14 17.61
N ASP A 84 5.12 28.62 16.58
CA ASP A 84 4.56 28.91 15.25
C ASP A 84 4.15 27.61 14.54
N ASP A 85 5.01 26.60 14.57
CA ASP A 85 4.73 25.27 14.02
C ASP A 85 3.60 24.59 14.79
N GLY A 86 3.70 24.52 16.13
CA GLY A 86 2.66 23.94 16.97
C GLY A 86 1.30 24.61 16.79
N HIS A 87 1.27 25.95 16.66
CA HIS A 87 0.04 26.67 16.34
C HIS A 87 -0.50 26.27 14.95
N THR A 88 0.36 26.22 13.93
CA THR A 88 -0.03 25.89 12.56
C THR A 88 -0.64 24.49 12.48
N GLU A 89 -0.02 23.51 13.15
CA GLU A 89 -0.50 22.13 13.19
C GLU A 89 -1.79 21.98 13.97
N LEU A 90 -1.88 22.56 15.17
CA LEU A 90 -3.11 22.52 15.97
C LEU A 90 -4.30 23.17 15.24
N VAL A 91 -4.07 24.26 14.49
CA VAL A 91 -5.12 24.89 13.65
C VAL A 91 -5.57 23.94 12.54
N SER A 92 -4.63 23.24 11.90
CA SER A 92 -4.93 22.23 10.89
C SER A 92 -5.76 21.08 11.47
N LEU A 93 -5.35 20.54 12.62
CA LEU A 93 -6.02 19.44 13.30
C LEU A 93 -7.41 19.83 13.81
N GLN A 94 -7.56 21.02 14.39
CA GLN A 94 -8.87 21.58 14.78
C GLN A 94 -9.80 21.68 13.57
N LYS A 95 -9.30 22.11 12.40
CA LYS A 95 -10.09 22.16 11.17
C LYS A 95 -10.49 20.76 10.67
N GLN A 96 -9.58 19.80 10.75
CA GLN A 96 -9.85 18.41 10.33
C GLN A 96 -10.93 17.76 11.21
N ILE A 97 -10.80 17.83 12.54
CA ILE A 97 -11.80 17.27 13.45
C ILE A 97 -13.16 17.98 13.30
N THR A 98 -13.16 19.30 13.10
CA THR A 98 -14.38 20.08 12.82
C THR A 98 -15.09 19.57 11.56
N ASN A 99 -14.35 19.29 10.48
CA ASN A 99 -14.94 18.73 9.26
C ASN A 99 -15.44 17.29 9.48
N ALA A 100 -14.65 16.44 10.12
CA ALA A 100 -15.03 15.04 10.40
C ALA A 100 -16.33 14.96 11.21
N VAL A 101 -16.49 15.84 12.21
CA VAL A 101 -17.68 15.88 13.07
C VAL A 101 -18.86 16.53 12.38
N HIS A 102 -18.70 17.73 11.81
CA HIS A 102 -19.84 18.50 11.33
C HIS A 102 -20.30 18.15 9.92
N LYS A 103 -19.42 17.58 9.09
CA LYS A 103 -19.75 17.16 7.73
C LYS A 103 -19.84 15.65 7.64
N ASP A 104 -18.76 14.95 7.96
CA ASP A 104 -18.67 13.54 7.61
C ASP A 104 -19.57 12.68 8.50
N ALA A 105 -19.58 12.91 9.81
CA ALA A 105 -20.52 12.24 10.72
C ALA A 105 -21.98 12.53 10.34
N SER A 106 -22.30 13.77 9.94
CA SER A 106 -23.66 14.14 9.53
C SER A 106 -24.07 13.47 8.22
N ASN A 107 -23.16 13.36 7.25
CA ASN A 107 -23.39 12.67 5.98
C ASN A 107 -23.60 11.15 6.20
N LEU A 108 -22.90 10.56 7.16
CA LEU A 108 -23.04 9.15 7.53
C LEU A 108 -24.23 8.87 8.48
N GLY A 109 -24.94 9.89 8.97
CA GLY A 109 -25.99 9.71 9.98
C GLY A 109 -25.47 9.23 11.35
N VAL A 110 -24.18 9.45 11.62
CA VAL A 110 -23.45 9.03 12.81
C VAL A 110 -23.34 10.20 13.80
N ARG A 111 -23.39 9.90 15.10
CA ARG A 111 -23.04 10.86 16.16
C ARG A 111 -21.72 10.50 16.82
N VAL A 112 -21.01 11.54 17.23
CA VAL A 112 -19.75 11.47 17.96
C VAL A 112 -20.04 11.77 19.44
N GLU A 113 -19.60 10.89 20.33
CA GLU A 113 -19.66 11.07 21.78
C GLU A 113 -18.25 11.03 22.36
N ASP A 114 -17.92 12.03 23.17
CA ASP A 114 -16.71 12.04 23.99
C ASP A 114 -16.85 11.01 25.12
N ILE A 115 -15.98 9.99 25.10
CA ILE A 115 -15.95 8.94 26.12
C ILE A 115 -14.88 9.18 27.18
N GLY A 116 -14.22 10.35 27.14
CA GLY A 116 -13.13 10.73 28.01
C GLY A 116 -11.80 10.10 27.61
N GLY A 117 -10.72 10.57 28.26
CA GLY A 117 -9.36 10.05 28.03
C GLY A 117 -8.80 10.36 26.63
N GLY A 118 -9.29 11.42 25.98
CA GLY A 118 -8.86 11.81 24.63
C GLY A 118 -9.38 10.89 23.53
N LYS A 119 -10.48 10.17 23.78
CA LYS A 119 -11.12 9.30 22.80
C LYS A 119 -12.59 9.64 22.62
N VAL A 120 -13.09 9.34 21.43
CA VAL A 120 -14.50 9.40 21.08
C VAL A 120 -15.03 8.03 20.69
N ARG A 121 -16.35 7.90 20.74
CA ARG A 121 -17.12 6.81 20.13
C ARG A 121 -18.06 7.37 19.08
N CYS A 122 -18.11 6.72 17.92
CA CYS A 122 -19.05 7.00 16.86
C CYS A 122 -20.18 5.96 16.86
N PHE A 123 -21.44 6.41 16.80
CA PHE A 123 -22.60 5.52 16.82
C PHE A 123 -23.76 6.06 15.99
N PHE A 124 -24.56 5.15 15.42
CA PHE A 124 -25.82 5.49 14.79
C PHE A 124 -26.86 5.81 15.87
N GLN A 125 -27.50 6.98 15.76
CA GLN A 125 -28.55 7.34 16.71
C GLN A 125 -29.84 6.55 16.38
N HIS A 126 -30.38 5.82 17.36
CA HIS A 126 -31.70 5.19 17.20
C HIS A 126 -32.79 6.26 17.05
N ILE A 127 -33.51 6.25 15.94
CA ILE A 127 -34.65 7.11 15.68
C ILE A 127 -35.93 6.26 15.74
N ARG A 128 -36.90 6.67 16.56
CA ARG A 128 -38.14 5.93 16.74
C ARG A 128 -38.90 5.80 15.42
N GLY A 129 -39.01 4.57 14.90
CA GLY A 129 -39.68 4.26 13.63
C GLY A 129 -38.73 3.95 12.47
N ASP A 130 -37.42 4.04 12.68
CA ASP A 130 -36.36 3.59 11.76
C ASP A 130 -35.91 2.15 12.12
N SER A 131 -35.31 1.45 11.15
CA SER A 131 -34.66 0.15 11.39
C SER A 131 -33.26 0.36 12.00
N ASP A 132 -32.89 -0.50 12.94
CA ASP A 132 -31.53 -0.56 13.48
C ASP A 132 -30.59 -1.43 12.63
N GLU A 133 -31.09 -2.02 11.55
CA GLU A 133 -30.28 -2.78 10.60
C GLU A 133 -29.35 -1.83 9.82
N ARG A 134 -28.07 -2.20 9.75
CA ARG A 134 -27.00 -1.47 9.06
C ARG A 134 -26.20 -2.42 8.20
N THR A 135 -25.78 -1.96 7.03
CA THR A 135 -24.88 -2.72 6.16
C THR A 135 -23.48 -2.78 6.77
N GLN A 136 -22.67 -3.76 6.36
CA GLN A 136 -21.28 -3.86 6.81
C GLN A 136 -20.48 -2.60 6.42
N GLU A 137 -20.67 -2.09 5.21
CA GLU A 137 -20.10 -0.83 4.72
C GLU A 137 -20.44 0.36 5.63
N GLN A 138 -21.70 0.48 6.10
CA GLN A 138 -22.08 1.53 7.05
C GLN A 138 -21.35 1.37 8.40
N LEU A 139 -21.19 0.14 8.88
CA LEU A 139 -20.48 -0.14 10.13
C LEU A 139 -18.99 0.18 10.02
N ASP A 140 -18.39 -0.11 8.87
CA ASP A 140 -16.99 0.14 8.56
C ASP A 140 -16.72 1.63 8.37
N ALA A 141 -17.54 2.35 7.61
CA ALA A 141 -17.45 3.80 7.46
C ALA A 141 -17.58 4.53 8.81
N ARG A 142 -18.46 4.04 9.70
CA ARG A 142 -18.55 4.54 11.09
C ARG A 142 -17.27 4.27 11.87
N GLN A 143 -16.68 3.08 11.74
CA GLN A 143 -15.46 2.72 12.45
C GLN A 143 -14.25 3.50 11.92
N GLU A 144 -14.16 3.73 10.62
CA GLU A 144 -13.13 4.55 9.98
C GLU A 144 -13.22 6.00 10.47
N LEU A 145 -14.43 6.57 10.51
CA LEU A 145 -14.65 7.90 11.08
C LEU A 145 -14.19 7.98 12.55
N GLU A 146 -14.54 6.97 13.37
CA GLU A 146 -14.11 6.88 14.76
C GLU A 146 -12.58 6.84 14.88
N ASN A 147 -11.93 5.98 14.10
CA ASN A 147 -10.48 5.83 14.08
C ASN A 147 -9.81 7.15 13.68
N ARG A 148 -10.32 7.81 12.64
CA ARG A 148 -9.79 9.10 12.14
C ARG A 148 -9.92 10.22 13.16
N ILE A 149 -11.06 10.34 13.85
CA ILE A 149 -11.22 11.36 14.92
C ILE A 149 -10.26 11.07 16.08
N ASN A 150 -10.14 9.81 16.49
CA ASN A 150 -9.21 9.41 17.55
C ASN A 150 -7.74 9.64 17.16
N ASP A 151 -7.38 9.46 15.89
CA ASP A 151 -6.04 9.74 15.38
C ASP A 151 -5.73 11.25 15.40
N ILE A 152 -6.68 12.10 14.98
CA ILE A 152 -6.56 13.56 15.07
C ILE A 152 -6.36 14.03 16.52
N LEU A 153 -7.11 13.45 17.47
CA LEU A 153 -6.97 13.77 18.90
C LEU A 153 -5.61 13.33 19.46
N SER A 154 -5.17 12.12 19.09
CA SER A 154 -3.86 11.59 19.48
C SER A 154 -2.72 12.46 18.92
N HIS A 155 -2.84 12.92 17.67
CA HIS A 155 -1.87 13.81 17.05
C HIS A 155 -1.85 15.17 17.76
N ALA A 156 -3.01 15.78 18.02
CA ALA A 156 -3.06 17.06 18.74
C ALA A 156 -2.46 16.98 20.15
N ALA A 157 -2.66 15.85 20.85
CA ALA A 157 -2.03 15.61 22.15
C ALA A 157 -0.51 15.47 22.03
N GLU A 158 -0.01 14.80 20.99
CA GLU A 158 1.44 14.70 20.74
C GLU A 158 2.05 16.08 20.45
N ILE A 159 1.38 16.92 19.64
CA ILE A 159 1.85 18.28 19.36
C ILE A 159 1.90 19.13 20.64
N ASP A 160 0.88 19.07 21.49
CA ASP A 160 0.90 19.77 22.79
C ASP A 160 2.07 19.32 23.68
N ASP A 161 2.26 18.00 23.81
CA ASP A 161 3.36 17.43 24.58
C ASP A 161 4.73 17.79 23.99
N SER A 162 4.89 17.76 22.66
CA SER A 162 6.11 18.13 21.95
C SER A 162 6.45 19.60 22.12
N VAL A 163 5.47 20.49 21.95
CA VAL A 163 5.63 21.93 22.20
C VAL A 163 6.04 22.18 23.65
N ALA A 164 5.34 21.57 24.62
CA ALA A 164 5.67 21.74 26.04
C ALA A 164 7.11 21.28 26.37
N ARG A 165 7.52 20.12 25.87
CA ARG A 165 8.90 19.60 26.03
C ARG A 165 9.93 20.52 25.39
N ALA A 166 9.69 20.93 24.14
CA ALA A 166 10.61 21.77 23.38
C ALA A 166 10.78 23.15 24.01
N LEU A 167 9.70 23.74 24.54
CA LEU A 167 9.75 25.01 25.30
C LEU A 167 10.53 24.88 26.60
N ALA A 168 10.30 23.81 27.37
CA ALA A 168 11.04 23.55 28.61
C ALA A 168 12.55 23.38 28.35
N LYS A 169 12.93 22.67 27.29
CA LYS A 169 14.32 22.51 26.86
C LYS A 169 14.91 23.84 26.35
N SER A 170 14.18 24.57 25.51
CA SER A 170 14.61 25.88 24.97
C SER A 170 14.91 26.87 26.09
N HIS A 171 14.08 26.89 27.15
CA HIS A 171 14.27 27.76 28.29
C HIS A 171 15.37 27.28 29.26
N GLY A 172 15.58 25.96 29.39
CA GLY A 172 16.59 25.39 30.29
C GLY A 172 16.26 25.46 31.79
N ASN A 173 15.09 25.99 32.17
CA ASN A 173 14.59 26.11 33.55
C ASN A 173 15.49 26.93 34.51
N ASP A 174 16.31 27.84 33.99
CA ASP A 174 17.10 28.78 34.80
C ASP A 174 16.48 30.19 34.71
N ALA A 175 16.02 30.72 35.84
CA ALA A 175 15.41 32.06 35.90
C ALA A 175 16.42 33.20 35.66
N HIS A 176 17.71 32.90 35.62
CA HIS A 176 18.79 33.88 35.56
C HIS A 176 19.77 33.66 34.40
N ASN A 177 19.54 32.65 33.56
CA ASN A 177 20.40 32.35 32.43
C ASN A 177 19.55 31.97 31.21
N ALA A 178 20.04 32.32 30.02
CA ALA A 178 19.38 31.90 28.79
C ALA A 178 19.54 30.38 28.60
N GLY A 179 18.52 29.75 28.04
CA GLY A 179 18.60 28.35 27.67
C GLY A 179 19.57 28.11 26.50
N HIS A 180 20.01 26.85 26.35
CA HIS A 180 21.05 26.48 25.40
C HIS A 180 20.58 25.51 24.31
N SER A 181 19.39 24.92 24.44
CA SER A 181 18.75 24.20 23.36
C SER A 181 18.14 25.20 22.37
N ALA A 182 18.29 24.93 21.08
CA ALA A 182 17.80 25.79 20.02
C ALA A 182 17.21 24.95 18.90
N TYR A 183 15.92 25.11 18.68
CA TYR A 183 15.18 24.43 17.63
C TYR A 183 14.85 25.38 16.48
N LYS A 184 14.87 24.85 15.27
CA LYS A 184 14.49 25.59 14.05
C LYS A 184 13.06 25.32 13.60
N SER A 185 12.48 24.22 14.06
CA SER A 185 11.11 23.77 13.81
C SER A 185 10.66 22.88 14.97
N LEU A 186 9.36 22.56 15.03
CA LEU A 186 8.87 21.53 15.94
C LEU A 186 9.44 20.15 15.57
N ASN A 187 9.53 19.84 14.27
CA ASN A 187 10.11 18.58 13.76
C ASN A 187 11.54 18.34 14.26
N ASP A 188 12.36 19.39 14.38
CA ASP A 188 13.71 19.32 14.96
C ASP A 188 13.69 18.84 16.42
N ALA A 189 12.76 19.37 17.22
CA ALA A 189 12.59 18.95 18.62
C ALA A 189 12.03 17.53 18.74
N GLU A 190 11.10 17.15 17.85
CA GLU A 190 10.51 15.82 17.82
C GLU A 190 11.51 14.75 17.37
N ALA A 191 12.35 15.05 16.37
CA ALA A 191 13.42 14.17 15.93
C ALA A 191 14.46 13.98 17.04
N GLU A 192 14.85 15.05 17.76
CA GLU A 192 15.71 14.93 18.94
C GLU A 192 15.10 13.98 19.98
N ARG A 193 13.80 14.13 20.29
CA ARG A 193 13.11 13.27 21.25
C ARG A 193 13.03 11.82 20.78
N ALA A 194 12.72 11.58 19.52
CA ALA A 194 12.68 10.24 18.94
C ALA A 194 14.05 9.56 19.04
N VAL A 195 15.15 10.29 18.78
CA VAL A 195 16.51 9.79 18.93
C VAL A 195 16.88 9.54 20.39
N GLU A 196 16.46 10.40 21.32
CA GLU A 196 16.64 10.18 22.77
C GLU A 196 15.97 8.89 23.25
N LEU A 197 14.75 8.61 22.76
CA LEU A 197 14.04 7.37 23.05
C LEU A 197 14.77 6.18 22.41
N ALA A 198 15.09 6.26 21.12
CA ALA A 198 15.75 5.17 20.40
C ALA A 198 17.12 4.79 21.01
N ARG A 199 17.86 5.76 21.58
CA ARG A 199 19.14 5.50 22.28
C ARG A 199 19.01 4.62 23.52
N LYS A 200 17.81 4.42 24.06
CA LYS A 200 17.56 3.50 25.17
C LYS A 200 17.49 2.04 24.71
N GLY A 201 17.29 1.77 23.41
CA GLY A 201 17.19 0.42 22.88
C GLY A 201 16.13 -0.41 23.61
N ASP A 202 16.49 -1.64 23.96
CA ASP A 202 15.64 -2.58 24.70
C ASP A 202 15.24 -2.07 26.10
N GLU A 203 15.99 -1.15 26.70
CA GLU A 203 15.66 -0.52 28.00
C GLU A 203 14.43 0.41 27.93
N MET A 204 13.90 0.73 26.75
CA MET A 204 12.64 1.48 26.63
C MET A 204 11.49 0.72 27.27
N SER A 205 10.74 1.38 28.15
CA SER A 205 9.44 0.87 28.59
C SER A 205 8.42 0.83 27.44
N ASP A 206 7.36 0.03 27.57
CA ASP A 206 6.26 -0.01 26.59
C ASP A 206 5.65 1.39 26.32
N ALA A 207 5.62 2.26 27.34
CA ALA A 207 5.12 3.61 27.19
C ALA A 207 6.05 4.50 26.36
N GLU A 208 7.37 4.33 26.51
CA GLU A 208 8.38 5.06 25.75
C GLU A 208 8.46 4.56 24.30
N LEU A 209 8.34 3.24 24.09
CA LEU A 209 8.23 2.69 22.73
C LEU A 209 6.96 3.18 22.03
N ARG A 210 5.83 3.26 22.74
CA ARG A 210 4.60 3.86 22.21
C ARG A 210 4.76 5.35 21.90
N GLU A 211 5.53 6.10 22.71
CA GLU A 211 5.86 7.49 22.43
C GLU A 211 6.70 7.60 21.15
N LEU A 212 7.74 6.77 21.00
CA LEU A 212 8.55 6.71 19.78
C LEU A 212 7.68 6.38 18.56
N ASN A 213 6.81 5.38 18.67
CA ASN A 213 5.90 4.98 17.59
C ASN A 213 4.98 6.12 17.16
N ARG A 214 4.45 6.91 18.12
CA ARG A 214 3.61 8.08 17.81
C ARG A 214 4.39 9.19 17.11
N LEU A 215 5.59 9.53 17.60
CA LEU A 215 6.46 10.53 16.96
C LEU A 215 6.78 10.15 15.51
N LEU A 216 7.19 8.90 15.29
CA LEU A 216 7.46 8.38 13.93
C LEU A 216 6.20 8.38 13.06
N ARG A 217 5.07 7.91 13.59
CA ARG A 217 3.80 7.84 12.84
C ARG A 217 3.38 9.20 12.29
N PHE A 218 3.29 10.20 13.16
CA PHE A 218 2.75 11.51 12.79
C PHE A 218 3.70 12.31 11.89
N ASN A 219 5.00 12.01 11.93
CA ASN A 219 6.00 12.66 11.08
C ASN A 219 6.41 11.86 9.83
N SER A 220 6.10 10.57 9.73
CA SER A 220 6.53 9.71 8.61
C SER A 220 6.02 10.14 7.22
N ARG A 221 5.00 11.00 7.18
CA ARG A 221 4.39 11.52 5.94
C ARG A 221 4.64 13.01 5.77
N GLU A 222 5.60 13.58 6.49
CA GLU A 222 6.02 14.97 6.32
C GLU A 222 6.43 15.22 4.86
N LYS A 223 5.95 16.31 4.28
CA LYS A 223 6.17 16.64 2.87
C LYS A 223 7.64 16.91 2.50
N ASP A 224 8.42 17.50 3.41
CA ASP A 224 9.79 17.94 3.12
C ASP A 224 10.85 17.02 3.74
N GLY A 225 10.44 15.99 4.49
CA GLY A 225 11.28 14.95 5.07
C GLY A 225 12.27 15.39 6.15
N GLU A 226 12.06 16.54 6.81
CA GLU A 226 12.96 17.06 7.84
C GLU A 226 13.12 16.10 9.02
N PHE A 227 12.01 15.71 9.65
CA PHE A 227 12.00 14.79 10.79
C PHE A 227 12.64 13.46 10.44
N ALA A 228 12.20 12.86 9.33
CA ALA A 228 12.62 11.54 8.89
C ALA A 228 14.14 11.51 8.65
N THR A 229 14.65 12.50 7.93
CA THR A 229 16.09 12.67 7.68
C THR A 229 16.88 12.84 8.97
N GLN A 230 16.42 13.69 9.88
CA GLN A 230 17.11 13.96 11.15
C GLN A 230 17.10 12.76 12.09
N PHE A 231 15.99 11.99 12.15
CA PHE A 231 15.88 10.79 12.95
C PHE A 231 16.94 9.75 12.53
N TYR A 232 17.02 9.42 11.25
CA TYR A 232 17.99 8.45 10.73
C TYR A 232 19.45 8.93 10.82
N GLN A 233 19.70 10.23 10.63
CA GLN A 233 21.02 10.81 10.90
C GLN A 233 21.38 10.74 12.39
N GLY A 234 20.41 11.00 13.28
CA GLY A 234 20.58 10.99 14.73
C GLY A 234 20.78 9.60 15.33
N LEU A 235 20.22 8.56 14.71
CA LEU A 235 20.55 7.15 15.01
C LEU A 235 22.03 6.83 14.73
N GLY A 236 22.64 7.51 13.75
CA GLY A 236 24.06 7.37 13.44
C GLY A 236 24.37 6.63 12.14
N GLY A 237 23.41 6.53 11.21
CA GLY A 237 23.63 5.96 9.87
C GLY A 237 23.07 4.54 9.66
N PRO A 238 23.22 3.98 8.45
CA PRO A 238 22.61 2.71 8.04
C PRO A 238 22.88 1.55 9.00
N GLU A 239 24.13 1.36 9.43
CA GLU A 239 24.50 0.26 10.34
C GLU A 239 23.81 0.40 11.71
N LYS A 240 23.78 1.63 12.26
CA LYS A 240 23.14 1.90 13.54
C LYS A 240 21.62 1.77 13.47
N THR A 241 21.03 2.11 12.34
CA THR A 241 19.62 1.85 12.05
C THR A 241 19.31 0.36 12.08
N LEU A 242 20.10 -0.47 11.41
CA LEU A 242 19.91 -1.92 11.42
C LEU A 242 20.11 -2.50 12.84
N GLN A 243 21.14 -2.04 13.56
CA GLN A 243 21.37 -2.47 14.95
C GLN A 243 20.19 -2.14 15.86
N PHE A 244 19.69 -0.90 15.81
CA PHE A 244 18.54 -0.47 16.61
C PHE A 244 17.29 -1.29 16.29
N TYR A 245 16.96 -1.47 15.01
CA TYR A 245 15.79 -2.27 14.64
C TYR A 245 15.94 -3.73 15.06
N ALA A 246 17.11 -4.33 14.86
CA ALA A 246 17.37 -5.72 15.24
C ALA A 246 17.25 -5.95 16.75
N GLU A 247 17.82 -5.06 17.57
CA GLU A 247 17.71 -5.07 19.02
C GLU A 247 16.24 -5.03 19.47
N MET A 248 15.48 -4.05 18.98
CA MET A 248 14.06 -3.90 19.32
C MET A 248 13.20 -5.07 18.84
N SER A 249 13.47 -5.58 17.63
CA SER A 249 12.70 -6.69 17.06
C SER A 249 12.93 -7.98 17.85
N VAL A 250 14.16 -8.28 18.25
CA VAL A 250 14.47 -9.45 19.07
C VAL A 250 13.89 -9.31 20.47
N ASP A 251 13.95 -8.13 21.08
CA ASP A 251 13.34 -7.87 22.39
C ASP A 251 11.81 -8.06 22.37
N GLY A 252 11.11 -7.55 21.34
CA GLY A 252 9.66 -7.68 21.22
C GLY A 252 9.16 -9.06 20.79
N THR A 253 10.03 -9.89 20.22
CA THR A 253 9.66 -11.22 19.72
C THR A 253 10.21 -12.37 20.55
N GLY A 254 11.05 -12.07 21.55
CA GLY A 254 11.60 -13.03 22.49
C GLY A 254 10.51 -13.81 23.25
N ALA A 255 10.86 -14.99 23.74
CA ALA A 255 9.91 -15.89 24.42
C ALA A 255 9.25 -15.27 25.66
N ASP A 256 9.93 -14.32 26.32
CA ASP A 256 9.46 -13.63 27.52
C ASP A 256 8.74 -12.29 27.21
N ALA A 257 8.64 -11.91 25.93
CA ALA A 257 8.01 -10.66 25.52
C ALA A 257 6.51 -10.67 25.83
N THR A 258 6.01 -9.57 26.40
CA THR A 258 4.58 -9.40 26.62
C THR A 258 3.87 -9.16 25.29
N LYS A 259 2.56 -9.47 25.22
CA LYS A 259 1.74 -9.13 24.05
C LYS A 259 1.81 -7.64 23.71
N THR A 260 1.77 -6.78 24.74
CA THR A 260 1.91 -5.32 24.56
C THR A 260 3.23 -4.98 23.88
N ARG A 261 4.35 -5.55 24.34
CA ARG A 261 5.67 -5.29 23.77
C ARG A 261 5.74 -5.74 22.31
N LEU A 262 5.24 -6.93 22.00
CA LEU A 262 5.16 -7.44 20.63
C LEU A 262 4.33 -6.53 19.73
N ASP A 263 3.17 -6.08 20.19
CA ASP A 263 2.30 -5.18 19.42
C ASP A 263 2.98 -3.83 19.16
N GLU A 264 3.70 -3.27 20.13
CA GLU A 264 4.47 -2.03 19.95
C GLU A 264 5.68 -2.20 19.02
N VAL A 265 6.34 -3.36 19.01
CA VAL A 265 7.46 -3.63 18.09
C VAL A 265 6.98 -3.90 16.66
N ARG A 266 5.82 -4.54 16.49
CA ARG A 266 5.14 -4.61 15.19
C ARG A 266 4.79 -3.24 14.67
N ASP A 267 4.39 -2.35 15.56
CA ASP A 267 4.09 -0.97 15.20
C ASP A 267 5.37 -0.21 14.83
N LEU A 268 6.45 -0.39 15.59
CA LEU A 268 7.78 0.14 15.29
C LEU A 268 8.25 -0.26 13.89
N GLN A 269 8.11 -1.54 13.51
CA GLN A 269 8.45 -2.03 12.18
C GLN A 269 7.76 -1.20 11.08
N LYS A 270 6.45 -0.93 11.23
CA LYS A 270 5.66 -0.17 10.27
C LYS A 270 6.11 1.29 10.19
N VAL A 271 6.16 1.96 11.33
CA VAL A 271 6.43 3.41 11.36
C VAL A 271 7.88 3.72 11.02
N MET A 272 8.83 2.84 11.34
CA MET A 272 10.19 2.94 10.83
C MET A 272 10.23 2.74 9.32
N GLY A 273 9.52 1.75 8.75
CA GLY A 273 9.45 1.58 7.30
C GLY A 273 8.93 2.84 6.58
N TYR A 274 7.80 3.39 7.03
CA TYR A 274 7.27 4.65 6.47
C TYR A 274 8.25 5.83 6.61
N THR A 275 8.91 5.95 7.76
CA THR A 275 9.89 7.02 7.99
C THR A 275 11.12 6.83 7.10
N LEU A 276 11.59 5.60 6.86
CA LEU A 276 12.73 5.33 6.00
C LEU A 276 12.41 5.65 4.54
N ALA A 277 11.23 5.27 4.06
CA ALA A 277 10.76 5.61 2.72
C ALA A 277 10.78 7.14 2.53
N ASN A 278 10.23 7.89 3.48
CA ASN A 278 10.25 9.35 3.45
C ASN A 278 11.67 9.94 3.47
N ALA A 279 12.55 9.41 4.33
CA ALA A 279 13.92 9.89 4.47
C ALA A 279 14.81 9.57 3.26
N THR A 280 14.44 8.61 2.42
CA THR A 280 15.23 8.14 1.27
C THR A 280 14.71 8.60 -0.07
N ASP A 281 13.61 9.36 -0.09
CA ASP A 281 13.06 10.00 -1.29
C ASP A 281 13.93 11.22 -1.68
N PRO A 282 14.65 11.19 -2.82
CA PRO A 282 15.53 12.28 -3.22
C PRO A 282 14.79 13.56 -3.65
N ASP A 283 13.48 13.49 -3.88
CA ASP A 283 12.68 14.63 -4.32
C ASP A 283 12.20 15.48 -3.12
N HIS A 284 12.35 14.98 -1.89
CA HIS A 284 12.18 15.77 -0.68
C HIS A 284 13.31 16.79 -0.49
N LYS A 285 12.97 17.93 0.12
CA LYS A 285 13.95 18.99 0.41
C LYS A 285 15.05 18.50 1.35
N TYR A 286 14.67 17.75 2.38
CA TYR A 286 15.57 17.06 3.27
C TYR A 286 15.46 15.56 2.97
N HIS A 287 16.59 14.96 2.63
CA HIS A 287 16.70 13.54 2.39
C HIS A 287 18.08 13.05 2.83
N LEU A 288 18.17 11.76 3.10
CA LEU A 288 19.42 11.06 3.32
C LEU A 288 20.22 11.00 2.02
N SER A 289 21.54 11.15 2.11
CA SER A 289 22.40 11.11 0.92
C SER A 289 22.32 9.76 0.20
N ASP A 290 22.49 9.76 -1.12
CA ASP A 290 22.52 8.56 -1.99
C ASP A 290 23.47 7.44 -1.50
N ASP A 291 24.50 7.77 -0.71
CA ASP A 291 25.39 6.78 -0.11
C ASP A 291 24.68 5.78 0.82
N TRP A 292 23.54 6.15 1.42
CA TRP A 292 22.73 5.25 2.26
C TRP A 292 22.32 3.98 1.52
N ASN A 293 21.89 4.14 0.28
CA ASN A 293 21.50 3.03 -0.59
C ASN A 293 22.70 2.09 -0.88
N THR A 294 23.88 2.65 -1.15
CA THR A 294 25.11 1.86 -1.33
C THR A 294 25.55 1.16 -0.04
N GLN A 295 25.47 1.86 1.10
CA GLN A 295 25.81 1.30 2.39
C GLN A 295 24.86 0.18 2.80
N PHE A 296 23.55 0.31 2.58
CA PHE A 296 22.60 -0.77 2.85
C PHE A 296 22.88 -2.00 2.00
N ARG A 297 23.21 -1.85 0.71
CA ARG A 297 23.60 -3.03 -0.09
C ARG A 297 24.88 -3.69 0.41
N ARG A 298 25.88 -2.90 0.79
CA ARG A 298 27.14 -3.41 1.35
C ARG A 298 26.92 -4.12 2.69
N LEU A 299 26.14 -3.52 3.59
CA LEU A 299 25.79 -4.11 4.88
C LEU A 299 24.88 -5.33 4.71
N GLY A 300 24.12 -5.39 3.61
CA GLY A 300 23.20 -6.47 3.29
C GLY A 300 23.83 -7.85 3.32
N THR A 301 25.08 -7.98 2.88
CA THR A 301 25.87 -9.22 2.88
C THR A 301 26.87 -9.30 4.04
N GLN A 302 26.79 -8.39 5.02
CA GLN A 302 27.63 -8.40 6.22
C GLN A 302 26.83 -8.77 7.46
N GLU A 303 27.47 -9.45 8.40
CA GLU A 303 26.89 -9.75 9.71
C GLU A 303 26.73 -8.48 10.55
N ILE A 304 25.52 -8.25 11.07
CA ILE A 304 25.19 -7.15 11.95
C ILE A 304 24.99 -7.68 13.37
N GLY A 305 25.73 -7.13 14.34
CA GLY A 305 25.50 -7.39 15.75
C GLY A 305 25.27 -6.08 16.49
N TRP A 306 24.35 -6.10 17.46
CA TRP A 306 24.03 -4.96 18.33
C TRP A 306 24.59 -5.14 19.74
N GLU A 307 24.95 -6.38 20.12
CA GLU A 307 25.55 -6.69 21.41
C GLU A 307 27.02 -7.11 21.33
N ARG A 308 27.77 -6.80 22.39
CA ARG A 308 29.18 -7.21 22.50
C ARG A 308 29.27 -8.71 22.75
N GLY A 309 29.89 -9.44 21.82
CA GLY A 309 30.13 -10.88 21.95
C GLY A 309 28.97 -11.73 21.41
N GLN A 310 28.01 -11.13 20.71
CA GLN A 310 26.95 -11.84 20.01
C GLN A 310 27.54 -12.90 19.07
N MET A 311 27.17 -14.16 19.33
CA MET A 311 27.72 -15.32 18.63
C MET A 311 27.03 -15.60 17.29
N SER A 312 25.70 -15.47 17.24
CA SER A 312 24.90 -15.63 16.02
C SER A 312 24.44 -14.26 15.54
N LYS A 313 24.95 -13.83 14.39
CA LYS A 313 24.62 -12.53 13.82
C LYS A 313 23.83 -12.71 12.52
N PRO A 314 22.72 -12.00 12.34
CA PRO A 314 22.05 -11.92 11.06
C PRO A 314 22.90 -11.16 10.04
N PHE A 315 22.68 -11.41 8.77
CA PHE A 315 23.10 -10.54 7.69
C PHE A 315 22.25 -9.27 7.67
N GLY A 316 22.82 -8.16 7.21
CA GLY A 316 22.10 -6.89 7.14
C GLY A 316 20.83 -6.95 6.31
N TYR A 317 20.74 -7.82 5.30
CA TYR A 317 19.52 -7.98 4.51
C TYR A 317 18.39 -8.71 5.23
N GLN A 318 18.68 -9.61 6.17
CA GLN A 318 17.65 -10.22 7.02
C GLN A 318 17.00 -9.14 7.91
N VAL A 319 17.82 -8.20 8.41
CA VAL A 319 17.35 -7.09 9.25
C VAL A 319 16.64 -6.02 8.43
N LEU A 320 17.26 -5.59 7.31
CA LEU A 320 16.72 -4.56 6.43
C LEU A 320 15.41 -5.01 5.78
N GLY A 321 15.30 -6.29 5.41
CA GLY A 321 14.08 -6.87 4.85
C GLY A 321 12.87 -6.56 5.73
N GLY A 322 12.99 -6.72 7.04
CA GLY A 322 11.96 -6.36 8.01
C GLY A 322 11.47 -4.91 7.94
N LEU A 323 12.38 -3.95 7.74
CA LEU A 323 12.05 -2.52 7.62
C LEU A 323 11.42 -2.17 6.27
N LEU A 324 11.89 -2.78 5.19
CA LEU A 324 11.43 -2.48 3.82
C LEU A 324 9.99 -2.92 3.57
N ARG A 325 9.43 -3.84 4.38
CA ARG A 325 8.06 -4.35 4.22
C ARG A 325 6.97 -3.29 4.28
N TYR A 326 7.27 -2.09 4.79
CA TYR A 326 6.31 -1.00 4.88
C TYR A 326 6.90 0.27 4.30
N GLY A 327 6.08 1.00 3.54
CA GLY A 327 6.46 2.23 2.88
C GLY A 327 6.42 2.14 1.37
N ASN A 328 6.15 3.29 0.75
CA ASN A 328 6.28 3.49 -0.69
C ASN A 328 7.65 4.11 -0.94
N TYR A 329 8.62 3.29 -1.30
CA TYR A 329 10.01 3.72 -1.48
C TYR A 329 10.24 4.20 -2.92
N ASP A 330 11.01 5.27 -3.05
CA ASP A 330 11.46 5.76 -4.35
C ASP A 330 12.28 4.69 -5.10
N ALA A 331 12.10 4.61 -6.43
CA ALA A 331 12.74 3.62 -7.29
C ALA A 331 14.28 3.74 -7.32
N ARG A 332 14.85 4.92 -7.05
CA ARG A 332 16.31 5.13 -6.94
C ARG A 332 16.86 4.48 -5.66
N PHE A 333 16.02 4.29 -4.64
CA PHE A 333 16.39 3.61 -3.40
C PHE A 333 16.08 2.11 -3.43
N LEU A 334 14.85 1.71 -3.73
CA LEU A 334 14.43 0.32 -3.55
C LEU A 334 14.92 -0.61 -4.68
N THR A 335 14.81 -0.20 -5.94
CA THR A 335 15.15 -1.07 -7.09
C THR A 335 16.57 -1.63 -7.00
N PRO A 336 17.63 -0.84 -6.73
CA PRO A 336 18.98 -1.40 -6.60
C PRO A 336 19.14 -2.43 -5.47
N ILE A 337 18.39 -2.29 -4.38
CA ILE A 337 18.41 -3.24 -3.26
C ILE A 337 17.70 -4.53 -3.66
N ALA A 338 16.54 -4.43 -4.28
CA ALA A 338 15.79 -5.56 -4.82
C ALA A 338 16.61 -6.36 -5.83
N GLU A 339 17.20 -5.66 -6.81
CA GLU A 339 18.03 -6.29 -7.83
C GLU A 339 19.20 -7.08 -7.24
N HIS A 340 19.88 -6.52 -6.23
CA HIS A 340 21.01 -7.17 -5.58
C HIS A 340 20.57 -8.38 -4.76
N ILE A 341 19.50 -8.27 -3.96
CA ILE A 341 18.95 -9.40 -3.20
C ILE A 341 18.55 -10.55 -4.13
N THR A 342 17.82 -10.26 -5.21
CA THR A 342 17.39 -11.29 -6.16
C THR A 342 18.56 -11.97 -6.87
N GLN A 343 19.62 -11.23 -7.21
CA GLN A 343 20.84 -11.81 -7.79
C GLN A 343 21.60 -12.70 -6.81
N LEU A 344 21.67 -12.33 -5.53
CA LEU A 344 22.27 -13.16 -4.49
C LEU A 344 21.47 -14.44 -4.25
N HIS A 345 20.14 -14.35 -4.27
CA HIS A 345 19.25 -15.51 -4.17
C HIS A 345 19.46 -16.47 -5.34
N LYS A 346 19.53 -15.95 -6.57
CA LYS A 346 19.84 -16.76 -7.76
C LYS A 346 21.19 -17.48 -7.65
N GLU A 347 22.19 -16.85 -7.03
CA GLU A 347 23.52 -17.45 -6.87
C GLU A 347 23.55 -18.54 -5.78
N ASP A 348 22.92 -18.26 -4.63
CA ASP A 348 22.81 -19.18 -3.49
C ASP A 348 21.48 -18.91 -2.74
N PRO A 349 20.41 -19.67 -3.06
CA PRO A 349 19.09 -19.48 -2.45
C PRO A 349 19.11 -19.60 -0.92
N TYR A 350 20.05 -20.38 -0.36
CA TYR A 350 20.08 -20.68 1.06
C TYR A 350 21.03 -19.77 1.86
N ARG A 351 21.74 -18.84 1.20
CA ARG A 351 22.74 -17.95 1.81
C ARG A 351 22.28 -17.34 3.13
N PHE A 352 21.07 -16.81 3.17
CA PHE A 352 20.52 -16.10 4.33
C PHE A 352 19.75 -17.01 5.30
N LEU A 353 19.51 -18.27 4.95
CA LEU A 353 18.78 -19.21 5.80
C LEU A 353 19.69 -20.00 6.74
N MET A 354 21.00 -20.02 6.49
CA MET A 354 21.96 -20.83 7.23
C MET A 354 22.17 -20.38 8.69
N ASN A 355 21.95 -19.09 8.99
CA ASN A 355 22.10 -18.51 10.32
C ASN A 355 20.74 -18.22 11.01
N LYS A 356 19.63 -18.75 10.46
CA LYS A 356 18.29 -18.53 11.02
C LYS A 356 18.17 -19.06 12.46
N PRO A 357 17.29 -18.49 13.30
CA PRO A 357 17.08 -18.93 14.67
C PRO A 357 16.22 -20.21 14.75
N ALA A 358 16.73 -21.31 14.20
CA ALA A 358 16.02 -22.58 14.07
C ALA A 358 15.50 -23.11 15.42
N GLY A 359 14.23 -23.51 15.45
CA GLY A 359 13.53 -23.98 16.64
C GLY A 359 12.76 -22.89 17.40
N SER A 360 12.87 -21.62 16.98
CA SER A 360 12.09 -20.51 17.54
C SER A 360 10.72 -20.39 16.86
N PRO A 361 9.74 -19.70 17.46
CA PRO A 361 8.50 -19.35 16.75
C PRO A 361 8.78 -18.54 15.48
N ASP A 362 7.95 -18.65 14.43
CA ASP A 362 8.14 -17.90 13.18
C ASP A 362 8.09 -16.38 13.36
N GLY A 363 7.39 -15.90 14.37
CA GLY A 363 7.38 -14.48 14.73
C GLY A 363 8.67 -13.98 15.38
N TYR A 364 9.61 -14.87 15.73
CA TYR A 364 10.90 -14.52 16.31
C TYR A 364 11.90 -14.08 15.23
N GLY A 365 12.54 -12.93 15.43
CA GLY A 365 13.55 -12.41 14.51
C GLY A 365 13.20 -11.02 14.02
N PHE A 366 13.33 -10.78 12.71
CA PHE A 366 13.29 -9.45 12.11
C PHE A 366 12.03 -9.16 11.30
N ASN A 367 11.08 -10.09 11.27
CA ASN A 367 9.72 -9.87 10.75
C ASN A 367 8.66 -10.12 11.83
N PRO A 368 8.51 -9.22 12.82
CA PRO A 368 7.56 -9.41 13.92
C PRO A 368 6.09 -9.44 13.44
N SER A 369 5.81 -8.99 12.21
CA SER A 369 4.50 -9.13 11.58
C SER A 369 4.08 -10.59 11.37
N GLY A 370 5.06 -11.49 11.12
CA GLY A 370 4.82 -12.89 10.76
C GLY A 370 4.12 -13.09 9.41
N LYS A 371 3.95 -12.03 8.61
CA LYS A 371 3.36 -12.11 7.27
C LYS A 371 4.43 -12.50 6.24
N LEU A 372 4.08 -13.40 5.33
CA LEU A 372 4.94 -13.88 4.23
C LEU A 372 6.32 -14.36 4.72
N GLY A 373 6.32 -15.18 5.77
CA GLY A 373 7.51 -15.83 6.31
C GLY A 373 8.12 -15.18 7.55
N SER A 374 9.13 -15.85 8.12
CA SER A 374 9.85 -15.39 9.31
C SER A 374 10.78 -14.20 9.07
N GLY A 375 10.99 -13.80 7.81
CA GLY A 375 11.87 -12.69 7.44
C GLY A 375 13.35 -13.07 7.37
N ASN A 376 13.67 -14.36 7.37
CA ASN A 376 15.05 -14.81 7.19
C ASN A 376 15.46 -14.82 5.72
N ASP A 377 14.51 -14.96 4.80
CA ASP A 377 14.74 -14.79 3.36
C ASP A 377 14.45 -13.33 2.97
N PRO A 378 15.49 -12.53 2.61
CA PRO A 378 15.31 -11.16 2.19
C PRO A 378 14.55 -11.04 0.86
N LEU A 379 14.49 -12.09 0.03
CA LEU A 379 13.77 -12.06 -1.24
C LEU A 379 12.28 -11.81 -1.00
N ASN A 380 11.66 -12.56 -0.09
CA ASN A 380 10.24 -12.37 0.27
C ASN A 380 9.98 -10.95 0.76
N SER A 381 10.90 -10.41 1.56
CA SER A 381 10.75 -9.08 2.13
C SER A 381 10.89 -7.96 1.10
N VAL A 382 11.80 -8.11 0.12
CA VAL A 382 11.98 -7.08 -0.91
C VAL A 382 10.92 -7.16 -2.01
N LEU A 383 10.40 -8.35 -2.32
CA LEU A 383 9.22 -8.49 -3.19
C LEU A 383 8.00 -7.83 -2.56
N GLU A 384 7.77 -8.04 -1.25
CA GLU A 384 6.71 -7.32 -0.53
C GLU A 384 6.92 -5.80 -0.57
N ALA A 385 8.15 -5.33 -0.37
CA ALA A 385 8.47 -3.90 -0.46
C ALA A 385 8.16 -3.32 -1.85
N LEU A 386 8.45 -4.06 -2.92
CA LEU A 386 8.06 -3.70 -4.29
C LEU A 386 6.54 -3.66 -4.44
N GLY A 387 5.82 -4.59 -3.81
CA GLY A 387 4.36 -4.59 -3.74
C GLY A 387 3.76 -3.29 -3.19
N HIS A 388 4.45 -2.61 -2.28
CA HIS A 388 4.01 -1.31 -1.76
C HIS A 388 4.57 -0.09 -2.52
N SER A 389 5.48 -0.30 -3.47
CA SER A 389 6.28 0.75 -4.12
C SER A 389 6.13 0.70 -5.65
N PRO A 390 5.02 1.21 -6.22
CA PRO A 390 4.65 0.95 -7.62
C PRO A 390 5.67 1.43 -8.65
N GLU A 391 6.27 2.61 -8.46
CA GLU A 391 7.32 3.11 -9.38
C GLU A 391 8.58 2.24 -9.33
N ALA A 392 8.98 1.80 -8.13
CA ALA A 392 10.12 0.91 -7.95
C ALA A 392 9.85 -0.48 -8.55
N SER A 393 8.62 -0.99 -8.41
CA SER A 393 8.19 -2.27 -8.95
C SER A 393 8.11 -2.25 -10.48
N GLU A 394 7.47 -1.23 -11.07
CA GLU A 394 7.45 -1.03 -12.52
C GLU A 394 8.87 -1.02 -13.07
N LYS A 395 9.77 -0.24 -12.47
CA LYS A 395 11.16 -0.15 -12.90
C LYS A 395 11.89 -1.50 -12.79
N PHE A 396 11.68 -2.23 -11.70
CA PHE A 396 12.32 -3.53 -11.46
C PHE A 396 11.94 -4.56 -12.54
N PHE A 397 10.68 -4.62 -12.96
CA PHE A 397 10.26 -5.59 -13.98
C PHE A 397 10.47 -5.11 -15.43
N THR A 398 10.45 -3.81 -15.69
CA THR A 398 10.46 -3.27 -17.07
C THR A 398 11.82 -2.78 -17.56
N GLN A 399 12.77 -2.51 -16.66
CA GLN A 399 14.11 -2.06 -17.05
C GLN A 399 15.11 -3.23 -17.15
N PRO A 400 16.13 -3.11 -18.02
CA PRO A 400 17.21 -4.07 -18.07
C PRO A 400 17.90 -4.22 -16.70
N PRO A 401 18.08 -5.46 -16.19
CA PRO A 401 18.70 -5.67 -14.89
C PRO A 401 20.11 -5.10 -14.79
N THR A 402 20.42 -4.45 -13.66
CA THR A 402 21.78 -4.00 -13.35
C THR A 402 22.56 -5.11 -12.67
N ALA A 403 23.74 -5.50 -13.18
CA ALA A 403 24.57 -6.51 -12.51
C ALA A 403 25.28 -5.94 -11.26
N TYR A 404 25.26 -6.68 -10.15
CA TYR A 404 25.97 -6.34 -8.90
C TYR A 404 27.07 -7.36 -8.56
N ASN A 405 28.06 -6.93 -7.77
CA ASN A 405 28.98 -7.81 -7.06
C ASN A 405 28.38 -8.17 -5.68
N GLU A 406 28.92 -9.19 -5.02
CA GLU A 406 28.50 -9.63 -3.68
C GLU A 406 28.54 -8.53 -2.61
N ASP A 407 29.41 -7.53 -2.74
CA ASP A 407 29.50 -6.39 -1.83
C ASP A 407 28.47 -5.28 -2.13
N GLY A 408 27.55 -5.50 -3.07
CA GLY A 408 26.52 -4.55 -3.47
C GLY A 408 27.00 -3.44 -4.42
N THR A 409 28.26 -3.45 -4.87
CA THR A 409 28.75 -2.50 -5.87
C THR A 409 28.31 -2.91 -7.28
N VAL A 410 28.05 -1.92 -8.14
CA VAL A 410 27.67 -2.19 -9.54
C VAL A 410 28.83 -2.84 -10.30
N LYS A 411 28.56 -4.00 -10.89
CA LYS A 411 29.50 -4.74 -11.74
C LYS A 411 29.43 -4.20 -13.16
N LYS A 412 30.30 -3.22 -13.47
CA LYS A 412 30.36 -2.59 -14.80
C LYS A 412 30.56 -3.64 -15.90
N SER A 413 29.65 -3.65 -16.89
CA SER A 413 29.61 -4.63 -17.98
C SER A 413 29.42 -6.10 -17.54
N GLY A 414 28.86 -6.31 -16.34
CA GLY A 414 28.41 -7.63 -15.91
C GLY A 414 27.13 -8.04 -16.64
N ASP A 415 27.00 -9.35 -16.87
CA ASP A 415 25.79 -10.00 -17.34
C ASP A 415 25.14 -10.72 -16.16
N VAL A 416 23.83 -10.55 -15.98
CA VAL A 416 23.04 -11.23 -14.94
C VAL A 416 22.61 -12.64 -15.37
N GLY A 417 22.73 -12.96 -16.67
CA GLY A 417 22.41 -14.27 -17.23
C GLY A 417 20.91 -14.56 -17.34
N PHE A 418 20.08 -13.52 -17.42
CA PHE A 418 18.63 -13.55 -17.70
C PHE A 418 18.22 -12.22 -18.34
N LYS A 419 17.07 -12.17 -19.02
CA LYS A 419 16.64 -10.96 -19.76
C LYS A 419 15.87 -9.99 -18.87
N SER A 420 14.96 -10.49 -18.05
CA SER A 420 14.10 -9.73 -17.14
C SER A 420 13.95 -10.47 -15.82
N TYR A 421 13.51 -9.77 -14.78
CA TYR A 421 13.19 -10.43 -13.51
C TYR A 421 11.94 -11.31 -13.60
N LEU A 422 10.98 -10.98 -14.48
CA LEU A 422 9.86 -11.87 -14.78
C LEU A 422 10.35 -13.22 -15.33
N ASP A 423 11.27 -13.20 -16.32
CA ASP A 423 11.88 -14.41 -16.88
C ASP A 423 12.61 -15.23 -15.81
N LEU A 424 13.30 -14.57 -14.88
CA LEU A 424 14.02 -15.26 -13.80
C LEU A 424 13.07 -15.97 -12.83
N PHE A 425 12.04 -15.29 -12.34
CA PHE A 425 11.12 -15.86 -11.35
C PHE A 425 10.19 -16.94 -11.91
N THR A 426 10.05 -16.96 -13.23
CA THR A 426 9.23 -17.95 -13.95
C THR A 426 10.08 -19.01 -14.65
N ASP A 427 11.39 -19.03 -14.39
CA ASP A 427 12.26 -20.13 -14.75
C ASP A 427 11.95 -21.33 -13.85
N LYS A 428 11.74 -22.50 -14.44
CA LYS A 428 11.51 -23.75 -13.72
C LYS A 428 12.68 -24.15 -12.82
N ASP A 429 13.88 -23.67 -13.11
CA ASP A 429 15.09 -23.93 -12.33
C ASP A 429 15.26 -22.90 -11.19
N PHE A 430 14.33 -21.94 -11.04
CA PHE A 430 14.34 -20.98 -9.94
C PHE A 430 13.87 -21.65 -8.64
N GLU A 431 14.72 -21.61 -7.61
CA GLU A 431 14.45 -22.26 -6.33
C GLU A 431 13.81 -21.27 -5.33
N TRP A 432 12.53 -21.48 -5.03
CA TRP A 432 11.83 -20.83 -3.93
C TRP A 432 12.18 -21.52 -2.61
N THR A 433 12.48 -20.72 -1.58
CA THR A 433 12.91 -21.25 -0.29
C THR A 433 11.79 -21.25 0.76
N ILE A 434 11.98 -22.03 1.83
CA ILE A 434 11.06 -22.11 2.96
C ILE A 434 11.54 -21.17 4.08
N ASP A 435 10.92 -19.98 4.15
CA ASP A 435 11.22 -18.97 5.17
C ASP A 435 10.40 -19.20 6.46
N THR A 436 10.87 -20.15 7.27
CA THR A 436 10.34 -20.48 8.60
C THR A 436 11.47 -20.70 9.61
N ASN A 437 11.22 -20.46 10.88
CA ASN A 437 12.09 -20.84 11.98
C ASN A 437 11.91 -22.30 12.43
N ASP A 438 10.88 -23.02 11.99
CA ASP A 438 10.64 -24.42 12.39
C ASP A 438 11.83 -25.31 11.99
N SER A 439 12.36 -26.07 12.96
CA SER A 439 13.49 -26.99 12.76
C SER A 439 13.08 -28.30 12.10
N ASN A 440 11.78 -28.63 12.12
CA ASN A 440 11.22 -29.87 11.61
C ASN A 440 10.27 -29.65 10.43
N VAL A 441 10.33 -28.49 9.75
CA VAL A 441 9.40 -28.17 8.66
C VAL A 441 9.34 -29.27 7.60
N MET A 442 10.49 -29.87 7.24
CA MET A 442 10.56 -30.95 6.25
C MET A 442 9.87 -32.27 6.67
N ALA A 443 9.47 -32.40 7.95
CA ALA A 443 8.69 -33.53 8.44
C ALA A 443 7.18 -33.26 8.44
N ASP A 444 6.76 -32.03 8.12
CA ASP A 444 5.38 -31.53 8.06
C ASP A 444 5.12 -30.99 6.65
N ALA A 445 4.54 -31.84 5.80
CA ALA A 445 4.33 -31.53 4.38
C ALA A 445 3.44 -30.29 4.20
N ASP A 446 2.35 -30.18 4.96
CA ASP A 446 1.40 -29.08 4.87
C ASP A 446 2.06 -27.74 5.22
N LYS A 447 2.87 -27.71 6.28
CA LYS A 447 3.64 -26.51 6.63
C LYS A 447 4.68 -26.15 5.58
N SER A 448 5.37 -27.15 5.03
CA SER A 448 6.36 -26.94 3.97
C SER A 448 5.69 -26.32 2.74
N GLN A 449 4.57 -26.89 2.29
CA GLN A 449 3.82 -26.41 1.15
C GLN A 449 3.29 -24.99 1.38
N LYS A 450 2.77 -24.70 2.56
CA LYS A 450 2.36 -23.34 2.93
C LYS A 450 3.53 -22.35 2.95
N ALA A 451 4.68 -22.72 3.51
CA ALA A 451 5.82 -21.80 3.58
C ALA A 451 6.43 -21.50 2.20
N LEU A 452 6.31 -22.44 1.25
CA LEU A 452 6.70 -22.23 -0.15
C LEU A 452 5.83 -21.19 -0.86
N THR A 453 4.64 -20.86 -0.35
CA THR A 453 3.78 -19.83 -0.98
C THR A 453 4.21 -18.41 -0.70
N PHE A 454 5.00 -18.16 0.35
CA PHE A 454 5.30 -16.81 0.81
C PHE A 454 6.04 -15.95 -0.22
N GLY A 455 7.03 -16.54 -0.90
CA GLY A 455 7.77 -15.86 -1.96
C GLY A 455 6.92 -15.58 -3.20
N PRO A 456 6.23 -16.59 -3.76
CA PRO A 456 5.29 -16.40 -4.86
C PRO A 456 4.17 -15.39 -4.55
N GLU A 457 3.59 -15.42 -3.35
CA GLU A 457 2.57 -14.44 -2.94
C GLU A 457 3.14 -13.01 -2.93
N ALA A 458 4.34 -12.81 -2.36
CA ALA A 458 5.05 -11.53 -2.41
C ALA A 458 5.39 -11.08 -3.85
N LEU A 459 5.71 -12.02 -4.74
CA LEU A 459 5.91 -11.75 -6.17
C LEU A 459 4.61 -11.28 -6.83
N GLY A 460 3.48 -11.90 -6.49
CA GLY A 460 2.14 -11.47 -6.92
C GLY A 460 1.87 -10.02 -6.56
N HIS A 461 2.09 -9.65 -5.30
CA HIS A 461 1.97 -8.26 -4.84
C HIS A 461 2.87 -7.30 -5.62
N ALA A 462 4.12 -7.70 -5.89
CA ALA A 462 5.05 -6.89 -6.68
C ALA A 462 4.57 -6.68 -8.13
N LEU A 463 4.12 -7.73 -8.81
CA LEU A 463 3.60 -7.65 -10.18
C LEU A 463 2.32 -6.82 -10.27
N GLU A 464 1.41 -6.98 -9.30
CA GLU A 464 0.19 -6.16 -9.20
C GLU A 464 0.55 -4.69 -9.05
N SER A 465 1.52 -4.39 -8.18
CA SER A 465 1.98 -3.01 -7.98
C SER A 465 2.63 -2.40 -9.21
N ALA A 466 3.46 -3.18 -9.89
CA ALA A 466 4.14 -2.78 -11.12
C ALA A 466 3.17 -2.48 -12.26
N THR A 467 2.10 -3.27 -12.41
CA THR A 467 1.17 -3.19 -13.55
C THR A 467 0.02 -2.22 -13.32
N THR A 468 -0.47 -2.08 -12.08
CA THR A 468 -1.56 -1.16 -11.73
C THR A 468 -1.05 0.26 -11.43
N GLY A 469 0.23 0.39 -11.06
CA GLY A 469 0.80 1.65 -10.58
C GLY A 469 0.32 2.03 -9.17
N ARG A 470 -0.12 1.06 -8.36
CA ARG A 470 -0.61 1.24 -6.99
C ARG A 470 0.03 0.24 -6.03
N PRO A 471 0.19 0.57 -4.74
CA PRO A 471 0.41 -0.47 -3.73
C PRO A 471 -0.68 -1.55 -3.80
N TYR A 472 -0.31 -2.83 -3.71
CA TYR A 472 -1.27 -3.96 -3.76
C TYR A 472 -2.33 -3.89 -2.65
N ASP A 473 -1.96 -3.28 -1.52
CA ASP A 473 -2.80 -3.10 -0.33
C ASP A 473 -3.42 -1.70 -0.24
N SER A 474 -3.37 -0.92 -1.32
CA SER A 474 -3.94 0.43 -1.33
C SER A 474 -5.46 0.41 -1.20
N ASP A 475 -6.00 1.38 -0.47
CA ASP A 475 -7.44 1.60 -0.39
C ASP A 475 -7.97 2.03 -1.76
N ASP A 476 -9.06 1.39 -2.19
CA ASP A 476 -9.55 1.40 -3.57
C ASP A 476 -10.32 2.68 -3.93
N THR A 477 -10.39 3.66 -3.01
CA THR A 477 -11.02 4.97 -3.18
C THR A 477 -10.23 5.95 -4.04
N GLY A 478 -9.00 5.60 -4.44
CA GLY A 478 -8.16 6.41 -5.32
C GLY A 478 -8.67 6.47 -6.76
N ALA A 479 -8.60 7.65 -7.39
CA ALA A 479 -8.96 7.83 -8.80
C ALA A 479 -8.17 6.87 -9.71
N ALA A 480 -8.82 6.32 -10.75
CA ALA A 480 -8.22 5.40 -11.71
C ALA A 480 -6.91 5.96 -12.33
N ILE A 481 -5.88 5.12 -12.48
CA ILE A 481 -4.56 5.50 -13.03
C ILE A 481 -4.45 4.99 -14.46
N LYS A 482 -4.21 5.89 -15.42
CA LYS A 482 -4.03 5.47 -16.82
C LYS A 482 -2.80 4.59 -16.97
N HIS A 483 -2.95 3.51 -17.73
CA HIS A 483 -1.88 2.56 -18.02
C HIS A 483 -0.82 3.20 -18.92
N THR A 484 0.45 3.07 -18.52
CA THR A 484 1.61 3.49 -19.33
C THR A 484 2.00 2.38 -20.29
N GLU A 485 2.75 2.71 -21.34
CA GLU A 485 3.28 1.72 -22.30
C GLU A 485 4.07 0.60 -21.61
N ALA A 486 4.90 0.96 -20.61
CA ALA A 486 5.71 -0.01 -19.87
C ALA A 486 4.85 -0.99 -19.04
N ARG A 487 3.78 -0.51 -18.40
CA ARG A 487 2.86 -1.36 -17.64
C ARG A 487 2.03 -2.25 -18.55
N ALA A 488 1.50 -1.69 -19.63
CA ALA A 488 0.74 -2.44 -20.62
C ALA A 488 1.58 -3.56 -21.25
N HIS A 489 2.86 -3.28 -21.58
CA HIS A 489 3.80 -4.29 -22.05
C HIS A 489 4.11 -5.35 -20.98
N LEU A 490 4.24 -4.96 -19.71
CA LEU A 490 4.44 -5.94 -18.63
C LEU A 490 3.22 -6.87 -18.48
N VAL A 491 1.99 -6.35 -18.60
CA VAL A 491 0.77 -7.18 -18.59
C VAL A 491 0.75 -8.14 -19.77
N HIS A 492 1.15 -7.69 -20.96
CA HIS A 492 1.35 -8.56 -22.11
C HIS A 492 2.29 -9.71 -21.77
N ASP A 493 3.49 -9.41 -21.27
CA ASP A 493 4.51 -10.42 -20.95
C ASP A 493 4.02 -11.42 -19.88
N ILE A 494 3.28 -10.94 -18.88
CA ILE A 494 2.66 -11.78 -17.84
C ILE A 494 1.64 -12.75 -18.46
N VAL A 495 0.69 -12.23 -19.24
CA VAL A 495 -0.37 -13.05 -19.86
C VAL A 495 0.23 -14.04 -20.86
N ASP A 496 1.21 -13.62 -21.65
CA ASP A 496 1.90 -14.52 -22.57
C ASP A 496 2.67 -15.61 -21.83
N LYS A 497 3.38 -15.27 -20.75
CA LYS A 497 4.16 -16.25 -19.98
C LYS A 497 3.26 -17.31 -19.37
N PHE A 498 2.24 -16.89 -18.63
CA PHE A 498 1.35 -17.83 -17.91
C PHE A 498 0.26 -18.44 -18.79
N GLY A 499 -0.01 -17.86 -19.97
CA GLY A 499 -0.84 -18.49 -20.98
C GLY A 499 -0.12 -19.63 -21.72
N ASN A 500 1.19 -19.50 -21.93
CA ASN A 500 2.01 -20.57 -22.53
C ASN A 500 2.42 -21.65 -21.52
N ASP A 501 2.68 -21.26 -20.27
CA ASP A 501 3.11 -22.15 -19.19
C ASP A 501 2.10 -22.14 -18.00
N PRO A 502 0.80 -22.48 -18.21
CA PRO A 502 -0.23 -22.41 -17.17
C PRO A 502 0.03 -23.36 -16.00
N GLU A 503 0.84 -24.40 -16.18
CA GLU A 503 1.26 -25.30 -15.11
C GLU A 503 2.04 -24.60 -13.99
N LEU A 504 2.64 -23.44 -14.24
CA LEU A 504 3.28 -22.63 -13.19
C LEU A 504 2.27 -22.13 -12.15
N LEU A 505 1.01 -21.96 -12.54
CA LEU A 505 -0.08 -21.44 -11.71
C LEU A 505 -1.04 -22.51 -11.20
N ARG A 506 -0.88 -23.78 -11.61
CA ARG A 506 -1.82 -24.86 -11.24
C ARG A 506 -1.78 -25.10 -9.73
N HIS A 507 -2.94 -25.25 -9.10
CA HIS A 507 -3.02 -25.76 -7.73
C HIS A 507 -3.80 -27.05 -7.74
N ASN A 508 -3.12 -28.15 -7.45
CA ASN A 508 -3.70 -29.48 -7.47
C ASN A 508 -3.55 -30.13 -6.10
N GLU A 509 -4.67 -30.31 -5.41
CA GLU A 509 -4.78 -31.04 -4.14
C GLU A 509 -5.37 -32.45 -4.34
N ASN A 510 -5.64 -32.85 -5.58
CA ASN A 510 -6.10 -34.18 -5.92
C ASN A 510 -4.92 -35.17 -6.02
N GLY A 511 -4.76 -35.95 -4.95
CA GLY A 511 -3.71 -36.97 -4.84
C GLY A 511 -3.84 -38.19 -5.79
N ASP A 512 -4.85 -38.24 -6.67
CA ASP A 512 -4.98 -39.27 -7.70
C ASP A 512 -4.43 -38.81 -9.08
N LEU A 513 -4.04 -37.52 -9.21
CA LEU A 513 -3.52 -36.90 -10.43
C LEU A 513 -2.02 -36.60 -10.32
N ASP A 514 -1.22 -37.61 -9.96
CA ASP A 514 0.25 -37.49 -9.74
C ASP A 514 1.02 -36.89 -10.94
N SER A 515 0.46 -36.89 -12.16
CA SER A 515 1.09 -36.28 -13.34
C SER A 515 0.89 -34.76 -13.45
N GLU A 516 0.06 -34.16 -12.59
CA GLU A 516 -0.33 -32.75 -12.65
C GLU A 516 0.00 -32.05 -11.33
N GLU A 517 1.30 -31.91 -11.04
CA GLU A 517 1.77 -31.32 -9.79
C GLU A 517 1.33 -29.85 -9.62
N THR A 518 1.18 -29.42 -8.37
CA THR A 518 0.97 -28.01 -8.03
C THR A 518 2.16 -27.18 -8.51
N GLY A 519 1.87 -26.16 -9.32
CA GLY A 519 2.85 -25.21 -9.83
C GLY A 519 3.43 -24.34 -8.73
N PRO A 520 4.71 -23.94 -8.82
CA PRO A 520 5.37 -23.20 -7.75
C PRO A 520 4.81 -21.79 -7.52
N LEU A 521 4.03 -21.25 -8.47
CA LEU A 521 3.55 -19.86 -8.44
C LEU A 521 2.02 -19.75 -8.26
N TYR A 522 1.34 -20.81 -7.84
CA TYR A 522 -0.11 -20.79 -7.69
C TYR A 522 -0.62 -19.71 -6.70
N ALA A 523 0.19 -19.34 -5.71
CA ALA A 523 -0.19 -18.40 -4.66
C ALA A 523 -0.32 -16.94 -5.12
N MET A 524 0.21 -16.56 -6.30
CA MET A 524 0.01 -15.21 -6.85
C MET A 524 -1.25 -15.05 -7.69
N ARG A 525 -2.06 -16.11 -7.88
CA ARG A 525 -3.29 -16.03 -8.70
C ARG A 525 -4.24 -14.93 -8.23
N GLY A 526 -4.33 -14.68 -6.93
CA GLY A 526 -5.14 -13.58 -6.38
C GLY A 526 -4.76 -12.23 -7.01
N SER A 527 -3.48 -11.86 -6.94
CA SER A 527 -2.93 -10.66 -7.58
C SER A 527 -3.05 -10.67 -9.10
N LEU A 528 -2.87 -11.82 -9.76
CA LEU A 528 -3.09 -11.91 -11.22
C LEU A 528 -4.56 -11.65 -11.59
N GLY A 529 -5.51 -12.04 -10.73
CA GLY A 529 -6.92 -11.69 -10.85
C GLY A 529 -7.17 -10.19 -10.75
N ASP A 530 -6.51 -9.53 -9.80
CA ASP A 530 -6.56 -8.07 -9.61
C ASP A 530 -5.94 -7.33 -10.83
N ILE A 531 -4.83 -7.80 -11.39
CA ILE A 531 -4.26 -7.29 -12.66
C ILE A 531 -5.26 -7.47 -13.81
N THR A 532 -5.89 -8.63 -13.91
CA THR A 532 -6.88 -8.94 -14.96
C THR A 532 -8.07 -7.99 -14.90
N ALA A 533 -8.57 -7.70 -13.69
CA ALA A 533 -9.65 -6.76 -13.48
C ALA A 533 -9.26 -5.33 -13.87
N GLU A 534 -8.05 -4.88 -13.52
CA GLU A 534 -7.54 -3.56 -13.91
C GLU A 534 -7.48 -3.39 -15.44
N TYR A 535 -7.16 -4.45 -16.17
CA TYR A 535 -7.01 -4.44 -17.64
C TYR A 535 -8.22 -5.05 -18.38
N MET A 536 -9.40 -5.11 -17.75
CA MET A 536 -10.57 -5.85 -18.29
C MET A 536 -10.95 -5.46 -19.72
N GLY A 537 -10.74 -4.19 -20.11
CA GLY A 537 -10.97 -3.74 -21.48
C GLY A 537 -10.06 -4.42 -22.51
N ASP A 538 -8.79 -4.62 -22.19
CA ASP A 538 -7.83 -5.37 -23.03
C ASP A 538 -8.19 -6.86 -23.10
N PHE A 539 -8.59 -7.47 -21.98
CA PHE A 539 -9.03 -8.87 -21.94
C PHE A 539 -10.27 -9.12 -22.81
N GLN A 540 -11.30 -8.26 -22.70
CA GLN A 540 -12.48 -8.37 -23.55
C GLN A 540 -12.17 -8.11 -25.03
N ARG A 541 -11.27 -7.18 -25.33
CA ARG A 541 -10.81 -6.93 -26.71
C ARG A 541 -10.14 -8.17 -27.31
N ALA A 542 -9.29 -8.85 -26.52
CA ALA A 542 -8.54 -10.00 -26.98
C ALA A 542 -9.42 -11.22 -27.32
N MET A 543 -10.52 -11.45 -26.59
CA MET A 543 -11.42 -12.60 -26.81
C MET A 543 -11.93 -12.75 -28.25
N TYR A 544 -12.14 -11.63 -28.95
CA TYR A 544 -12.69 -11.61 -30.32
C TYR A 544 -11.78 -10.92 -31.33
N GLU A 545 -10.49 -10.74 -30.99
CA GLU A 545 -9.49 -10.10 -31.86
C GLU A 545 -9.95 -8.73 -32.39
N GLU A 546 -10.61 -7.96 -31.53
CA GLU A 546 -11.13 -6.64 -31.89
C GLU A 546 -9.99 -5.70 -32.34
N ASP A 547 -10.27 -4.87 -33.35
CA ASP A 547 -9.26 -3.97 -33.89
C ASP A 547 -8.70 -3.08 -32.76
N PRO A 548 -7.37 -2.86 -32.66
CA PRO A 548 -6.79 -2.02 -31.62
C PRO A 548 -7.33 -0.57 -31.59
N ASN A 549 -7.91 -0.11 -32.71
CA ASN A 549 -8.58 1.19 -32.86
C ASN A 549 -10.10 1.12 -32.71
N SER A 550 -10.66 -0.06 -32.40
CA SER A 550 -12.09 -0.25 -32.15
C SER A 550 -12.52 0.61 -30.97
N ARG A 551 -13.63 1.34 -31.16
CA ARG A 551 -14.25 2.15 -30.10
C ARG A 551 -15.25 1.35 -29.26
N LEU A 552 -15.45 0.06 -29.57
CA LEU A 552 -16.41 -0.77 -28.86
C LEU A 552 -15.90 -1.15 -27.47
N PHE A 553 -14.61 -1.50 -27.36
CA PHE A 553 -13.96 -1.87 -26.11
C PHE A 553 -12.76 -0.96 -25.86
N PRO A 554 -12.96 0.28 -25.36
CA PRO A 554 -11.86 1.21 -25.14
C PRO A 554 -10.98 0.78 -23.96
N THR A 555 -9.67 0.99 -24.08
CA THR A 555 -8.69 0.74 -23.01
C THR A 555 -8.47 1.99 -22.17
N PHE A 556 -7.99 1.81 -20.94
CA PHE A 556 -7.75 2.92 -20.01
C PHE A 556 -6.28 3.36 -19.98
N GLY A 557 -5.85 4.00 -21.07
CA GLY A 557 -4.43 4.33 -21.29
C GLY A 557 -3.89 3.57 -22.49
N GLU A 558 -2.63 3.16 -22.42
CA GLU A 558 -1.99 2.36 -23.47
C GLU A 558 -2.53 0.91 -23.47
N PRO A 559 -2.87 0.34 -24.64
CA PRO A 559 -3.37 -1.03 -24.74
C PRO A 559 -2.24 -2.06 -24.52
N ALA A 560 -2.55 -3.17 -23.83
CA ALA A 560 -1.60 -4.26 -23.58
C ALA A 560 -1.36 -5.13 -24.82
N GLY A 561 -2.33 -5.20 -25.75
CA GLY A 561 -2.17 -5.95 -27.00
C GLY A 561 -2.06 -7.47 -26.79
N LEU A 562 -2.97 -8.02 -25.99
CA LEU A 562 -2.95 -9.43 -25.57
C LEU A 562 -3.28 -10.41 -26.71
N ASN A 563 -2.71 -11.61 -26.65
CA ASN A 563 -3.00 -12.72 -27.56
C ASN A 563 -4.23 -13.53 -27.09
N SER A 564 -5.19 -13.78 -27.97
CA SER A 564 -6.46 -14.46 -27.65
C SER A 564 -6.27 -15.88 -27.07
N GLU A 565 -5.32 -16.66 -27.61
CA GLU A 565 -5.04 -18.03 -27.17
C GLU A 565 -4.43 -18.04 -25.76
N ASN A 566 -3.44 -17.17 -25.52
CA ASN A 566 -2.78 -17.07 -24.21
C ASN A 566 -3.73 -16.56 -23.14
N VAL A 567 -4.61 -15.61 -23.47
CA VAL A 567 -5.62 -15.10 -22.52
C VAL A 567 -6.55 -16.22 -22.05
N ALA A 568 -6.96 -17.12 -22.93
CA ALA A 568 -7.85 -18.23 -22.57
C ALA A 568 -7.22 -19.18 -21.53
N GLN A 569 -5.98 -19.61 -21.79
CA GLN A 569 -5.22 -20.49 -20.89
C GLN A 569 -4.93 -19.78 -19.56
N PHE A 570 -4.52 -18.51 -19.62
CA PHE A 570 -4.25 -17.68 -18.46
C PHE A 570 -5.48 -17.53 -17.55
N LEU A 571 -6.64 -17.17 -18.11
CA LEU A 571 -7.88 -17.04 -17.35
C LEU A 571 -8.32 -18.38 -16.75
N GLY A 572 -8.09 -19.49 -17.46
CA GLY A 572 -8.37 -20.83 -16.96
C GLY A 572 -7.56 -21.19 -15.71
N ALA A 573 -6.27 -20.87 -15.70
CA ALA A 573 -5.39 -21.14 -14.57
C ALA A 573 -5.65 -20.17 -13.40
N VAL A 574 -5.77 -18.87 -13.69
CA VAL A 574 -6.01 -17.83 -12.67
C VAL A 574 -7.39 -17.97 -12.03
N GLY A 575 -8.42 -18.31 -12.82
CA GLY A 575 -9.80 -18.42 -12.36
C GLY A 575 -10.10 -19.59 -11.42
N GLN A 576 -9.14 -20.49 -11.18
CA GLN A 576 -9.23 -21.52 -10.16
C GLN A 576 -9.15 -20.94 -8.74
N ASP A 577 -8.58 -19.74 -8.58
CA ASP A 577 -8.52 -19.03 -7.30
C ASP A 577 -9.85 -18.31 -7.00
N PRO A 578 -10.48 -18.54 -5.83
CA PRO A 578 -11.74 -17.90 -5.48
C PRO A 578 -11.73 -16.36 -5.49
N HIS A 579 -10.64 -15.74 -5.01
CA HIS A 579 -10.51 -14.27 -5.00
C HIS A 579 -10.39 -13.74 -6.43
N ALA A 580 -9.51 -14.33 -7.24
CA ALA A 580 -9.33 -13.96 -8.64
C ALA A 580 -10.62 -14.15 -9.44
N TYR A 581 -11.34 -15.26 -9.23
CA TYR A 581 -12.63 -15.52 -9.87
C TYR A 581 -13.65 -14.42 -9.58
N ALA A 582 -13.81 -14.08 -8.31
CA ALA A 582 -14.77 -13.06 -7.88
C ALA A 582 -14.37 -11.67 -8.40
N THR A 583 -13.08 -11.33 -8.35
CA THR A 583 -12.53 -10.08 -8.88
C THR A 583 -12.77 -9.96 -10.40
N ILE A 584 -12.36 -10.97 -11.19
CA ILE A 584 -12.50 -10.98 -12.66
C ILE A 584 -13.98 -10.93 -13.05
N THR A 585 -14.83 -11.71 -12.38
CA THR A 585 -16.28 -11.72 -12.64
C THR A 585 -16.91 -10.35 -12.36
N SER A 586 -16.50 -9.69 -11.28
CA SER A 586 -17.01 -8.36 -10.93
C SER A 586 -16.59 -7.32 -11.97
N ALA A 587 -15.31 -7.29 -12.32
CA ALA A 587 -14.77 -6.35 -13.29
C ALA A 587 -15.34 -6.55 -14.70
N GLN A 588 -15.47 -7.80 -15.16
CA GLN A 588 -16.03 -8.08 -16.49
C GLN A 588 -17.51 -7.67 -16.58
N GLN A 589 -18.32 -7.90 -15.54
CA GLN A 589 -19.73 -7.50 -15.58
C GLN A 589 -19.90 -5.98 -15.54
N ALA A 590 -19.10 -5.30 -14.70
CA ALA A 590 -19.09 -3.84 -14.63
C ALA A 590 -18.67 -3.22 -15.97
N TYR A 591 -17.58 -3.70 -16.57
CA TYR A 591 -17.08 -3.21 -17.85
C TYR A 591 -18.04 -3.52 -19.01
N THR A 592 -18.59 -4.74 -19.08
CA THR A 592 -19.61 -5.11 -20.08
C THR A 592 -20.84 -4.22 -19.96
N SER A 593 -21.27 -3.91 -18.73
CA SER A 593 -22.39 -2.98 -18.50
C SER A 593 -22.10 -1.58 -19.05
N GLN A 594 -20.86 -1.09 -18.94
CA GLN A 594 -20.45 0.19 -19.52
C GLN A 594 -20.50 0.16 -21.03
N VAL A 595 -19.95 -0.88 -21.64
CA VAL A 595 -19.94 -1.04 -23.11
C VAL A 595 -21.38 -1.14 -23.66
N VAL A 596 -22.26 -1.90 -23.01
CA VAL A 596 -23.67 -2.01 -23.39
C VAL A 596 -24.37 -0.64 -23.27
N ASN A 597 -24.13 0.09 -22.18
CA ASN A 597 -24.65 1.43 -22.01
C ASN A 597 -24.16 2.38 -23.13
N ASP A 598 -22.88 2.34 -23.47
CA ASP A 598 -22.32 3.17 -24.54
C ASP A 598 -22.86 2.78 -25.92
N VAL A 599 -23.15 1.49 -26.16
CA VAL A 599 -23.79 1.05 -27.41
C VAL A 599 -25.22 1.58 -27.55
N ILE A 600 -25.99 1.57 -26.46
CA ILE A 600 -27.41 1.95 -26.41
C ILE A 600 -27.59 3.47 -26.35
N ASN A 601 -26.86 4.13 -25.46
CA ASN A 601 -27.02 5.56 -25.15
C ASN A 601 -25.94 6.43 -25.80
N GLY A 602 -24.84 5.85 -26.27
CA GLY A 602 -23.79 6.57 -26.97
C GLY A 602 -24.16 6.90 -28.42
N GLY A 603 -23.65 8.04 -28.90
CA GLY A 603 -23.77 8.41 -30.31
C GLY A 603 -23.02 7.43 -31.20
N SER A 604 -23.67 6.98 -32.29
CA SER A 604 -23.07 6.07 -33.26
C SER A 604 -23.44 6.45 -34.68
N ASP A 605 -22.45 6.44 -35.58
CA ASP A 605 -22.65 6.56 -37.03
C ASP A 605 -22.87 5.19 -37.70
N SER A 606 -22.95 4.10 -36.92
CA SER A 606 -23.11 2.75 -37.42
C SER A 606 -24.47 2.53 -38.06
N THR A 607 -24.49 1.85 -39.21
CA THR A 607 -25.71 1.39 -39.87
C THR A 607 -26.12 -0.02 -39.45
N ALA A 608 -25.35 -0.67 -38.57
CA ALA A 608 -25.71 -1.96 -38.01
C ALA A 608 -26.92 -1.84 -37.06
N SER A 609 -27.70 -2.91 -36.95
CA SER A 609 -28.85 -2.92 -36.05
C SER A 609 -28.40 -2.85 -34.58
N LEU A 610 -29.20 -2.17 -33.73
CA LEU A 610 -28.83 -1.94 -32.35
C LEU A 610 -28.73 -3.25 -31.55
N ASP A 611 -29.61 -4.22 -31.83
CA ASP A 611 -29.57 -5.56 -31.24
C ASP A 611 -28.27 -6.30 -31.60
N GLY A 612 -27.82 -6.24 -32.86
CA GLY A 612 -26.55 -6.83 -33.27
C GLY A 612 -25.34 -6.19 -32.59
N ARG A 613 -25.38 -4.87 -32.38
CA ARG A 613 -24.33 -4.15 -31.64
C ARG A 613 -24.34 -4.49 -30.15
N VAL A 614 -25.52 -4.65 -29.55
CA VAL A 614 -25.66 -5.09 -28.15
C VAL A 614 -25.17 -6.53 -27.98
N SER A 615 -25.49 -7.43 -28.91
CA SER A 615 -24.92 -8.78 -28.94
C SER A 615 -23.39 -8.75 -29.01
N ALA A 616 -22.80 -7.94 -29.89
CA ALA A 616 -21.35 -7.79 -29.96
C ALA A 616 -20.73 -7.26 -28.65
N ALA A 617 -21.41 -6.32 -27.96
CA ALA A 617 -20.96 -5.77 -26.68
C ALA A 617 -20.92 -6.80 -25.54
N VAL A 618 -21.89 -7.72 -25.46
CA VAL A 618 -21.95 -8.71 -24.37
C VAL A 618 -21.14 -9.97 -24.62
N ALA A 619 -20.75 -10.22 -25.88
CA ALA A 619 -20.10 -11.47 -26.27
C ALA A 619 -18.77 -11.70 -25.53
N PRO A 620 -17.80 -10.77 -25.48
CA PRO A 620 -16.52 -11.03 -24.82
C PRO A 620 -16.62 -11.29 -23.31
N GLY A 621 -17.37 -10.47 -22.58
CA GLY A 621 -17.58 -10.67 -21.14
C GLY A 621 -18.25 -12.02 -20.83
N SER A 622 -19.15 -12.46 -21.72
CA SER A 622 -19.80 -13.77 -21.60
C SER A 622 -18.84 -14.92 -21.92
N THR A 623 -17.93 -14.77 -22.89
CA THR A 623 -16.85 -15.74 -23.16
C THR A 623 -15.93 -15.89 -21.96
N ILE A 624 -15.48 -14.77 -21.37
CA ILE A 624 -14.71 -14.78 -20.11
C ILE A 624 -15.49 -15.51 -19.02
N SER A 625 -16.77 -15.20 -18.83
CA SER A 625 -17.63 -15.90 -17.86
C SER A 625 -17.69 -17.41 -18.08
N GLY A 626 -17.64 -17.85 -19.34
CA GLY A 626 -17.53 -19.25 -19.73
C GLY A 626 -16.25 -19.89 -19.21
N ILE A 627 -15.09 -19.30 -19.54
CA ILE A 627 -13.76 -19.76 -19.10
C ILE A 627 -13.69 -19.80 -17.57
N MET A 628 -14.16 -18.76 -16.88
CA MET A 628 -14.17 -18.72 -15.41
C MET A 628 -15.04 -19.84 -14.84
N SER A 629 -16.21 -20.13 -15.43
CA SER A 629 -17.09 -21.22 -14.98
C SER A 629 -16.42 -22.59 -15.11
N ASP A 630 -15.63 -22.79 -16.16
CA ASP A 630 -14.82 -24.00 -16.36
C ASP A 630 -13.69 -24.09 -15.33
N ALA A 631 -12.95 -22.99 -15.11
CA ALA A 631 -11.90 -22.90 -14.10
C ALA A 631 -12.39 -23.22 -12.68
N ARG A 632 -13.57 -22.68 -12.28
CA ARG A 632 -14.22 -23.03 -11.01
C ARG A 632 -14.57 -24.51 -10.92
N ALA A 633 -15.05 -25.12 -12.01
CA ALA A 633 -15.38 -26.53 -12.04
C ALA A 633 -14.13 -27.41 -11.89
N HIS A 634 -13.02 -27.08 -12.57
CA HIS A 634 -11.75 -27.77 -12.40
C HIS A 634 -11.22 -27.63 -10.98
N ALA A 635 -11.22 -26.41 -10.41
CA ALA A 635 -10.77 -26.19 -9.03
C ALA A 635 -11.54 -27.05 -8.02
N ILE A 636 -12.86 -27.18 -8.16
CA ILE A 636 -13.71 -27.90 -7.21
C ILE A 636 -13.67 -29.41 -7.42
N TYR A 637 -13.72 -29.90 -8.66
CA TYR A 637 -13.97 -31.32 -8.95
C TYR A 637 -12.79 -32.07 -9.54
N GLU A 638 -11.85 -31.39 -10.21
CA GLU A 638 -10.68 -32.04 -10.79
C GLU A 638 -9.49 -31.92 -9.85
N TYR A 639 -9.21 -30.72 -9.37
CA TYR A 639 -8.07 -30.43 -8.53
C TYR A 639 -8.35 -30.44 -7.03
N HIS A 640 -9.62 -30.44 -6.62
CA HIS A 640 -10.04 -30.35 -5.22
C HIS A 640 -9.36 -29.19 -4.45
N ALA A 641 -9.00 -28.14 -5.17
CA ALA A 641 -8.21 -26.99 -4.74
C ALA A 641 -9.01 -25.91 -4.02
N ALA A 642 -10.34 -25.93 -4.16
CA ALA A 642 -11.26 -24.98 -3.56
C ALA A 642 -12.66 -25.57 -3.43
N SER A 643 -13.53 -24.90 -2.69
CA SER A 643 -14.91 -25.28 -2.44
C SER A 643 -15.92 -24.24 -2.91
N ASP A 644 -17.16 -24.64 -3.15
CA ASP A 644 -18.25 -23.70 -3.46
C ASP A 644 -18.41 -22.59 -2.43
N LYS A 645 -18.15 -22.92 -1.16
CA LYS A 645 -18.22 -21.97 -0.06
C LYS A 645 -17.18 -20.86 -0.25
N GLU A 646 -15.94 -21.20 -0.59
CA GLU A 646 -14.87 -20.20 -0.76
C GLU A 646 -15.15 -19.28 -1.96
N PHE A 647 -15.64 -19.81 -3.08
CA PHE A 647 -16.07 -18.98 -4.22
C PHE A 647 -17.23 -18.04 -3.85
N ASN A 648 -18.21 -18.50 -3.07
CA ASN A 648 -19.32 -17.67 -2.63
C ASN A 648 -18.86 -16.60 -1.63
N GLU A 649 -17.98 -16.93 -0.69
CA GLU A 649 -17.44 -15.98 0.30
C GLU A 649 -16.55 -14.92 -0.36
N ALA A 650 -15.79 -15.28 -1.39
CA ALA A 650 -14.94 -14.34 -2.14
C ALA A 650 -15.74 -13.24 -2.87
N ALA A 651 -17.04 -13.44 -3.12
CA ALA A 651 -17.91 -12.46 -3.78
C ALA A 651 -18.36 -11.32 -2.85
N ALA A 652 -18.32 -11.52 -1.52
CA ALA A 652 -18.99 -10.66 -0.55
C ALA A 652 -18.45 -9.21 -0.49
N ASP A 653 -17.27 -8.95 -1.06
CA ASP A 653 -16.56 -7.67 -0.93
C ASP A 653 -15.79 -7.27 -2.21
N LYS A 654 -16.51 -7.16 -3.34
CA LYS A 654 -15.94 -6.79 -4.66
C LYS A 654 -16.48 -5.50 -5.26
N GLN A 655 -17.24 -4.73 -4.48
CA GLN A 655 -17.74 -3.41 -4.87
C GLN A 655 -16.60 -2.48 -5.32
N LYS A 656 -15.44 -2.59 -4.66
CA LYS A 656 -14.22 -1.86 -5.01
C LYS A 656 -13.85 -1.93 -6.49
N TRP A 657 -14.00 -3.10 -7.12
CA TRP A 657 -13.68 -3.31 -8.53
C TRP A 657 -14.76 -2.76 -9.46
N VAL A 658 -16.03 -2.83 -9.04
CA VAL A 658 -17.13 -2.14 -9.73
C VAL A 658 -16.84 -0.65 -9.76
N ASP A 659 -16.62 -0.03 -8.61
CA ASP A 659 -16.36 1.41 -8.50
C ASP A 659 -15.11 1.83 -9.25
N ARG A 660 -14.05 1.01 -9.24
CA ARG A 660 -12.83 1.26 -10.01
C ARG A 660 -13.07 1.28 -11.51
N ILE A 661 -13.76 0.28 -12.06
CA ILE A 661 -14.12 0.24 -13.49
C ILE A 661 -15.03 1.42 -13.85
N LEU A 662 -15.96 1.78 -12.96
CA LEU A 662 -16.80 2.96 -13.11
C LEU A 662 -15.99 4.26 -13.16
N GLY A 663 -15.00 4.37 -12.29
CA GLY A 663 -14.10 5.52 -12.18
C GLY A 663 -13.12 5.68 -13.35
N MET A 664 -12.77 4.60 -14.07
CA MET A 664 -11.94 4.68 -15.28
C MET A 664 -12.63 5.52 -16.36
N GLY A 665 -13.94 5.31 -16.55
CA GLY A 665 -14.73 5.94 -17.60
C GLY A 665 -14.30 5.52 -19.02
N LEU A 666 -15.27 5.31 -19.91
CA LEU A 666 -14.98 5.12 -21.34
C LEU A 666 -14.66 6.49 -21.97
N GLU A 667 -13.45 7.03 -21.74
CA GLU A 667 -13.06 8.32 -22.32
C GLU A 667 -13.08 8.28 -23.85
N LYS A 668 -13.85 9.18 -24.46
CA LYS A 668 -13.77 9.45 -25.91
C LYS A 668 -12.40 10.01 -26.25
N VAL A 669 -11.57 9.20 -26.91
CA VAL A 669 -10.36 9.65 -27.59
C VAL A 669 -10.75 10.72 -28.63
N GLY A 670 -10.39 11.97 -28.35
CA GLY A 670 -10.44 13.09 -29.30
C GLY A 670 -11.64 14.03 -29.13
N GLU A 671 -11.30 15.29 -28.87
CA GLU A 671 -12.15 16.48 -28.72
C GLU A 671 -12.83 16.68 -27.35
N ARG A 672 -12.32 17.68 -26.64
CA ARG A 672 -12.95 18.31 -25.47
C ARG A 672 -14.39 18.70 -25.81
N VAL A 673 -15.33 17.88 -25.40
CA VAL A 673 -16.64 18.36 -24.96
C VAL A 673 -16.65 18.21 -23.45
N PRO A 674 -16.62 19.31 -22.68
CA PRO A 674 -16.96 19.25 -21.27
C PRO A 674 -18.46 18.97 -21.20
N ILE A 675 -18.86 17.70 -21.20
CA ILE A 675 -20.15 17.35 -20.63
C ILE A 675 -19.96 17.44 -19.13
N ALA A 676 -20.10 18.67 -18.65
CA ALA A 676 -20.24 18.98 -17.26
C ALA A 676 -21.43 18.21 -16.68
N GLY A 677 -21.20 17.56 -15.54
CA GLY A 677 -22.13 17.66 -14.41
C GLY A 677 -23.45 16.90 -14.51
N ALA A 678 -23.38 15.59 -14.71
CA ALA A 678 -24.25 14.70 -13.96
C ALA A 678 -23.37 13.51 -13.55
N PRO A 679 -23.19 13.21 -12.25
CA PRO A 679 -22.79 11.87 -11.88
C PRO A 679 -23.81 10.96 -12.54
N LEU A 680 -23.36 10.07 -13.42
CA LEU A 680 -24.16 8.92 -13.76
C LEU A 680 -24.33 8.17 -12.43
N GLU A 681 -25.41 8.42 -11.70
CA GLU A 681 -25.89 7.59 -10.60
C GLU A 681 -26.25 6.24 -11.21
N TRP A 682 -25.23 5.45 -11.54
CA TRP A 682 -25.41 4.03 -11.64
C TRP A 682 -25.74 3.54 -10.24
N ALA A 683 -26.76 2.71 -10.11
CA ALA A 683 -26.90 1.90 -8.91
C ALA A 683 -25.76 0.87 -8.93
N SER A 684 -24.59 1.22 -8.41
CA SER A 684 -23.48 0.27 -8.16
C SER A 684 -24.01 -0.94 -7.38
N GLU A 685 -24.96 -0.70 -6.49
CA GLU A 685 -25.78 -1.70 -5.78
C GLU A 685 -26.46 -2.70 -6.74
N ASP A 686 -27.05 -2.27 -7.86
CA ASP A 686 -27.71 -3.16 -8.82
C ASP A 686 -26.70 -4.04 -9.58
N ILE A 687 -25.50 -3.51 -9.85
CA ILE A 687 -24.40 -4.30 -10.46
C ILE A 687 -23.89 -5.32 -9.45
N GLN A 688 -23.69 -4.90 -8.20
CA GLN A 688 -23.27 -5.76 -7.11
C GLN A 688 -24.27 -6.89 -6.83
N GLU A 689 -25.57 -6.59 -6.81
CA GLU A 689 -26.62 -7.61 -6.61
C GLU A 689 -26.60 -8.65 -7.75
N SER A 690 -26.42 -8.19 -8.99
CA SER A 690 -26.30 -9.06 -10.17
C SER A 690 -25.04 -9.93 -10.12
N ILE A 691 -23.90 -9.36 -9.73
CA ILE A 691 -22.64 -10.09 -9.51
C ILE A 691 -22.85 -11.16 -8.43
N MET A 692 -23.42 -10.79 -7.28
CA MET A 692 -23.65 -11.71 -6.17
C MET A 692 -24.52 -12.90 -6.62
N LYS A 693 -25.65 -12.63 -7.29
CA LYS A 693 -26.52 -13.66 -7.86
C LYS A 693 -25.81 -14.55 -8.88
N SER A 694 -24.88 -14.01 -9.65
CA SER A 694 -24.14 -14.79 -10.66
C SER A 694 -23.15 -15.77 -10.01
N ILE A 695 -22.52 -15.37 -8.90
CA ILE A 695 -21.51 -16.17 -8.18
C ILE A 695 -22.14 -17.17 -7.22
N GLU A 696 -23.17 -16.77 -6.46
CA GLU A 696 -23.81 -17.57 -5.42
C GLU A 696 -24.33 -18.92 -5.93
N LYS A 697 -24.12 -19.98 -5.13
CA LYS A 697 -24.60 -21.35 -5.36
C LYS A 697 -25.05 -22.01 -4.06
N ASP A 698 -26.13 -22.80 -4.11
CA ASP A 698 -26.56 -23.65 -3.00
C ASP A 698 -25.58 -24.82 -2.80
N SER A 699 -24.86 -24.84 -1.68
CA SER A 699 -23.81 -25.83 -1.38
C SER A 699 -24.33 -27.19 -0.88
N ALA A 700 -25.54 -27.60 -1.25
CA ALA A 700 -26.33 -28.60 -0.51
C ALA A 700 -26.62 -29.94 -1.23
N SER A 701 -25.94 -30.29 -2.32
CA SER A 701 -26.22 -31.54 -3.07
C SER A 701 -25.01 -32.47 -3.29
N ASP A 702 -25.30 -33.68 -3.80
CA ASP A 702 -24.37 -34.82 -3.93
C ASP A 702 -23.38 -34.69 -5.11
N ALA A 703 -22.10 -34.98 -4.83
CA ALA A 703 -20.91 -34.65 -5.62
C ALA A 703 -20.77 -35.23 -7.05
N GLU A 704 -21.51 -36.27 -7.46
CA GLU A 704 -21.27 -36.93 -8.76
C GLU A 704 -22.15 -36.41 -9.92
N ARG A 705 -23.07 -35.46 -9.68
CA ARG A 705 -24.00 -34.93 -10.70
C ARG A 705 -23.77 -33.46 -11.04
N GLU A 706 -22.67 -32.87 -10.57
CA GLU A 706 -22.68 -31.49 -10.07
C GLU A 706 -21.83 -30.48 -10.88
N ALA A 707 -20.77 -30.92 -11.58
CA ALA A 707 -20.03 -30.06 -12.52
C ALA A 707 -20.92 -29.49 -13.66
N GLY A 708 -21.83 -30.32 -14.20
CA GLY A 708 -22.82 -29.86 -15.18
C GLY A 708 -23.82 -28.84 -14.60
N HIS A 709 -24.10 -28.90 -13.29
CA HIS A 709 -24.92 -27.90 -12.60
C HIS A 709 -24.16 -26.59 -12.39
N LEU A 710 -22.86 -26.61 -12.02
CA LEU A 710 -22.03 -25.40 -11.94
C LEU A 710 -21.99 -24.69 -13.29
N TYR A 711 -21.73 -25.43 -14.37
CA TYR A 711 -21.75 -24.90 -15.72
C TYR A 711 -23.10 -24.26 -16.08
N ALA A 712 -24.21 -24.97 -15.85
CA ALA A 712 -25.54 -24.48 -16.16
C ALA A 712 -25.90 -23.21 -15.36
N ASN A 713 -25.48 -23.15 -14.10
CA ASN A 713 -25.69 -22.00 -13.24
C ASN A 713 -24.81 -20.82 -13.62
N GLY A 714 -23.53 -21.04 -13.97
CA GLY A 714 -22.64 -20.01 -14.50
C GLY A 714 -23.17 -19.43 -15.82
N ARG A 715 -23.65 -20.29 -16.71
CA ARG A 715 -24.31 -19.88 -17.96
C ARG A 715 -25.55 -19.04 -17.72
N LYS A 716 -26.38 -19.45 -16.75
CA LYS A 716 -27.56 -18.66 -16.35
C LYS A 716 -27.14 -17.30 -15.78
N GLY A 717 -26.13 -17.26 -14.91
CA GLY A 717 -25.58 -16.03 -14.36
C GLY A 717 -25.11 -15.06 -15.46
N ALA A 718 -24.41 -15.55 -16.48
CA ALA A 718 -23.98 -14.74 -17.63
C ALA A 718 -25.18 -14.21 -18.45
N ILE A 719 -26.21 -15.03 -18.66
CA ILE A 719 -27.45 -14.63 -19.36
C ILE A 719 -28.19 -13.53 -18.57
N ASP A 720 -28.34 -13.72 -17.25
CA ASP A 720 -29.03 -12.77 -16.38
C ASP A 720 -28.24 -11.45 -16.31
N ALA A 721 -26.92 -11.49 -16.11
CA ALA A 721 -26.05 -10.31 -16.09
C ALA A 721 -26.08 -9.51 -17.40
N ALA A 722 -26.13 -10.19 -18.56
CA ALA A 722 -26.27 -9.53 -19.86
C ALA A 722 -27.64 -8.86 -20.04
N GLY A 723 -28.71 -9.48 -19.51
CA GLY A 723 -30.04 -8.86 -19.46
C GLY A 723 -30.06 -7.62 -18.56
N ASP A 724 -29.48 -7.72 -17.37
CA ASP A 724 -29.40 -6.63 -16.40
C ASP A 724 -28.59 -5.45 -16.95
N ALA A 725 -27.49 -5.70 -17.67
CA ALA A 725 -26.72 -4.66 -18.35
C ALA A 725 -27.58 -3.85 -19.35
N VAL A 726 -28.42 -4.53 -20.13
CA VAL A 726 -29.38 -3.88 -21.03
C VAL A 726 -30.42 -3.10 -20.23
N ASP A 727 -30.97 -3.67 -19.16
CA ASP A 727 -31.97 -2.99 -18.33
C ASP A 727 -31.44 -1.70 -17.71
N ARG A 728 -30.22 -1.73 -17.17
CA ARG A 728 -29.55 -0.53 -16.64
C ARG A 728 -29.37 0.53 -17.71
N ALA A 729 -28.91 0.15 -18.90
CA ALA A 729 -28.76 1.09 -20.01
C ALA A 729 -30.12 1.69 -20.45
N LEU A 730 -31.19 0.92 -20.40
CA LEU A 730 -32.53 1.37 -20.80
C LEU A 730 -33.14 2.40 -19.83
N VAL A 731 -32.75 2.42 -18.55
CA VAL A 731 -33.22 3.42 -17.57
C VAL A 731 -33.00 4.85 -18.07
N ASN A 732 -31.85 5.08 -18.71
CA ASN A 732 -31.44 6.39 -19.20
C ASN A 732 -31.78 6.65 -20.67
N SER A 733 -32.30 5.64 -21.38
CA SER A 733 -32.58 5.74 -22.81
C SER A 733 -33.86 6.53 -23.09
N GLN A 734 -33.73 7.67 -23.77
CA GLN A 734 -34.86 8.40 -24.33
C GLN A 734 -35.14 7.94 -25.77
N GLY A 735 -36.22 7.17 -25.98
CA GLY A 735 -36.72 6.85 -27.33
C GLY A 735 -36.79 5.36 -27.68
N ILE A 736 -36.33 4.47 -26.80
CA ILE A 736 -36.53 3.02 -26.95
C ILE A 736 -37.90 2.63 -26.36
N ASN A 737 -38.75 2.00 -27.18
CA ASN A 737 -40.04 1.49 -26.74
C ASN A 737 -39.91 0.09 -26.12
N SER A 738 -40.95 -0.38 -25.43
CA SER A 738 -40.92 -1.67 -24.73
C SER A 738 -40.65 -2.88 -25.63
N ALA A 739 -41.15 -2.88 -26.88
CA ALA A 739 -40.92 -3.98 -27.81
C ALA A 739 -39.45 -4.04 -28.23
N THR A 740 -38.85 -2.88 -28.54
CA THR A 740 -37.41 -2.78 -28.85
C THR A 740 -36.56 -3.13 -27.62
N ALA A 741 -36.93 -2.68 -26.42
CA ALA A 741 -36.24 -3.09 -25.19
C ALA A 741 -36.23 -4.63 -25.02
N ASP A 742 -37.37 -5.28 -25.24
CA ASP A 742 -37.46 -6.74 -25.17
C ASP A 742 -36.63 -7.45 -26.25
N ASP A 743 -36.52 -6.86 -27.45
CA ASP A 743 -35.64 -7.37 -28.51
C ASP A 743 -34.16 -7.27 -28.12
N LEU A 744 -33.73 -6.14 -27.55
CA LEU A 744 -32.35 -5.95 -27.07
C LEU A 744 -32.00 -6.92 -25.95
N ARG A 745 -32.89 -7.11 -24.97
CA ARG A 745 -32.72 -8.11 -23.90
C ARG A 745 -32.57 -9.51 -24.48
N ARG A 746 -33.46 -9.92 -25.39
CA ARG A 746 -33.39 -11.24 -26.04
C ARG A 746 -32.08 -11.43 -26.80
N ALA A 747 -31.63 -10.40 -27.52
CA ALA A 747 -30.39 -10.43 -28.28
C ALA A 747 -29.16 -10.58 -27.36
N ALA A 748 -29.11 -9.80 -26.27
CA ALA A 748 -28.07 -9.91 -25.25
C ALA A 748 -28.05 -11.28 -24.58
N GLN A 749 -29.20 -11.75 -24.08
CA GLN A 749 -29.35 -13.05 -23.41
C GLN A 749 -28.99 -14.22 -24.32
N THR A 750 -29.44 -14.19 -25.58
CA THR A 750 -29.12 -15.24 -26.55
C THR A 750 -27.63 -15.29 -26.84
N GLN A 751 -27.02 -14.12 -27.10
CA GLN A 751 -25.59 -14.06 -27.39
C GLN A 751 -24.76 -14.45 -26.16
N ALA A 752 -25.11 -13.98 -24.97
CA ALA A 752 -24.42 -14.33 -23.74
C ALA A 752 -24.43 -15.84 -23.49
N GLY A 753 -25.58 -16.49 -23.69
CA GLY A 753 -25.70 -17.94 -23.57
C GLY A 753 -24.95 -18.74 -24.64
N LEU A 754 -24.63 -18.16 -25.79
CA LEU A 754 -23.78 -18.77 -26.82
C LEU A 754 -22.30 -18.56 -26.50
N SER A 755 -21.89 -17.31 -26.28
CA SER A 755 -20.51 -16.93 -25.96
C SER A 755 -20.00 -17.57 -24.67
N HIS A 756 -20.84 -17.70 -23.63
CA HIS A 756 -20.50 -18.47 -22.43
C HIS A 756 -20.17 -19.92 -22.77
N SER A 757 -20.99 -20.54 -23.61
CA SER A 757 -20.75 -21.91 -24.06
C SER A 757 -19.52 -22.06 -24.92
N ASP A 758 -19.18 -21.06 -25.74
CA ASP A 758 -17.96 -21.02 -26.53
C ASP A 758 -16.73 -20.91 -25.62
N GLY A 759 -16.74 -19.98 -24.65
CA GLY A 759 -15.63 -19.77 -23.72
C GLY A 759 -15.36 -20.99 -22.84
N ALA A 760 -16.40 -21.64 -22.34
CA ALA A 760 -16.24 -22.85 -21.53
C ALA A 760 -15.86 -24.10 -22.36
N GLN A 761 -15.84 -24.02 -23.71
CA GLN A 761 -15.30 -25.06 -24.58
C GLN A 761 -13.85 -24.79 -24.98
N TRP A 762 -13.33 -23.59 -24.74
CA TRP A 762 -11.92 -23.31 -24.88
C TRP A 762 -11.21 -24.12 -23.80
N LYS A 763 -10.67 -25.29 -24.19
CA LYS A 763 -9.94 -26.20 -23.30
C LYS A 763 -8.79 -25.43 -22.63
N SER A 764 -9.07 -24.86 -21.47
CA SER A 764 -8.15 -23.93 -20.80
C SER A 764 -7.02 -24.66 -20.09
N GLU A 765 -7.06 -26.00 -20.09
CA GLU A 765 -5.92 -26.87 -19.92
C GLU A 765 -6.06 -28.02 -20.91
N SER A 766 -5.03 -28.28 -21.70
CA SER A 766 -5.00 -29.48 -22.53
C SER A 766 -4.88 -30.70 -21.62
N SER A 767 -6.01 -31.31 -21.24
CA SER A 767 -6.02 -32.70 -20.80
C SER A 767 -5.59 -33.55 -22.00
N ALA A 768 -4.27 -33.78 -22.11
CA ALA A 768 -3.72 -34.80 -22.98
C ALA A 768 -4.21 -36.14 -22.42
N HIS A 769 -5.16 -36.75 -23.15
CA HIS A 769 -5.70 -38.08 -22.89
C HIS A 769 -4.66 -39.16 -22.65
#